data_AF-A0A6G2D9B4-F1
#
_entry.id   AF-A0A6G2D9B4-F1
#
_cell.length_a   1.000
_cell.length_b   1.000
_cell.length_c   1.000
_cell.angle_alpha   90.00
_cell.angle_beta   90.00
_cell.angle_gamma   90.00
#
_symmetry.space_group_name_H-M   'P 1'
#
loop_
_entity.id
_entity.type
_entity.pdbx_description
1 polymer ?
#
loop_
_entity_poly.entity_id
_entity_poly.type
_entity_poly.pdbx_seq_one_letter_code
_entity_poly.pdbx_strand_id
1 'polypeptide(L)'
;EKKEQQGTVTIREEKGVRYNQLSSTAQNDNAGKPALFEKKGLTVDANGNATVDLTFKEDSEKGKSRFGVFLKFKDTNNNVFVGYDKDGWFWEYKSPTTSTWYRGSRVAAPETGSTNRLSITLKSDGQLNASNNDVNLFDTVTLPAAVNDHLKNEKKILLKAGSYGNDRTVVSVKTDNQEGVKADDTPAQKETGPVVDDSKVTYDTIQSKVLKAVIDQAFPRVKEYSLNGHTLPGQVQQFNQVFINNHRITPEVTYKKINETTAEYLMKLRDDAHLINAEMTVRLQVVDNQLHFDVTKIVNHNQVTPGQKIDDERKLLSSISFLGNALVSVSSDQTGAKFDGATMSNNTHVSGDDHIDVTNPMKDLAKGYMYGFVSTDKLAAGVWSNSQNSYGGGSNDWTRLTAYKETVGNANYVGIHSSEWQWEKAYKGIVFPEYTKELPSAKVVITEDANADKKVDWQDGAIAYRSIMNNPKGWEKVKDITAYRIAMNFGSQAQNPFLMTLDGIKKINLHTDGLGQGVLLKGYGSEGHDSGHLNYADIGKRIGGVEDFKTLIEKAKKYGAHLGIHVNASETYPESKYFNEKILRKNPDGSYSYGWNWLDQGINIDAAYDLAHGRLARWEDLKKKLGDGLDFIYVDVWGNGQSGDNGAWATHVLAKEINKQGWRFAIEWGHGGEYDSTFHHWAADLTYGGYTNKGINSA
;
A
#
# COMPACT_ATOMS: atom_id res chain seq x y z
N GLU A 1 34.99 -21.84 -6.49
CA GLU A 1 35.09 -20.41 -6.88
C GLU A 1 36.34 -20.20 -7.72
N LYS A 2 36.30 -19.30 -8.70
CA LYS A 2 37.54 -18.89 -9.38
C LYS A 2 38.28 -17.92 -8.44
N LYS A 3 39.58 -18.17 -8.17
CA LYS A 3 40.41 -17.33 -7.28
C LYS A 3 40.38 -15.83 -7.64
N GLU A 4 40.09 -15.52 -8.89
CA GLU A 4 40.01 -14.15 -9.43
C GLU A 4 38.71 -13.39 -9.11
N GLN A 5 37.69 -14.03 -8.55
CA GLN A 5 36.40 -13.39 -8.18
C GLN A 5 36.27 -13.17 -6.65
N GLN A 6 37.38 -13.21 -5.92
CA GLN A 6 37.38 -13.04 -4.46
C GLN A 6 37.53 -11.56 -4.07
N GLY A 7 36.72 -11.12 -3.11
CA GLY A 7 36.90 -9.87 -2.37
C GLY A 7 37.36 -10.13 -0.93
N THR A 8 37.28 -9.11 -0.08
CA THR A 8 37.54 -9.25 1.37
C THR A 8 36.25 -9.08 2.17
N VAL A 9 36.11 -9.89 3.23
CA VAL A 9 35.00 -9.83 4.18
C VAL A 9 35.56 -9.57 5.57
N THR A 10 35.06 -8.55 6.26
CA THR A 10 35.50 -8.17 7.60
C THR A 10 34.28 -7.92 8.50
N ILE A 11 34.28 -8.46 9.72
CA ILE A 11 33.25 -8.17 10.71
C ILE A 11 33.50 -6.78 11.30
N ARG A 12 32.46 -5.94 11.37
CA ARG A 12 32.52 -4.59 11.92
C ARG A 12 31.31 -4.33 12.81
N GLU A 13 31.54 -3.80 14.01
CA GLU A 13 30.48 -3.31 14.89
C GLU A 13 30.55 -1.78 14.95
N GLU A 14 29.44 -1.11 14.64
CA GLU A 14 29.35 0.34 14.59
C GLU A 14 27.95 0.78 15.06
N LYS A 15 27.90 1.72 16.01
CA LYS A 15 26.65 2.34 16.51
C LYS A 15 25.59 1.33 16.94
N GLY A 16 25.99 0.33 17.73
CA GLY A 16 25.09 -0.72 18.20
C GLY A 16 24.62 -1.72 17.14
N VAL A 17 25.22 -1.75 15.95
CA VAL A 17 24.87 -2.72 14.89
C VAL A 17 26.12 -3.44 14.39
N ARG A 18 26.03 -4.76 14.24
CA ARG A 18 27.04 -5.61 13.61
C ARG A 18 26.79 -5.76 12.11
N TYR A 19 27.88 -5.65 11.35
CA TYR A 19 27.92 -5.76 9.90
C TYR A 19 29.01 -6.74 9.45
N ASN A 20 28.81 -7.35 8.28
CA ASN A 20 29.87 -7.90 7.44
C ASN A 20 30.18 -6.87 6.35
N GLN A 21 31.35 -6.24 6.44
CA GLN A 21 31.86 -5.35 5.41
C GLN A 21 32.43 -6.16 4.25
N LEU A 22 31.89 -5.95 3.05
CA LEU A 22 32.25 -6.61 1.81
C LEU A 22 32.99 -5.60 0.93
N SER A 23 34.22 -5.92 0.53
CA SER A 23 35.08 -5.00 -0.23
C SER A 23 35.65 -5.66 -1.47
N SER A 24 35.64 -4.93 -2.60
CA SER A 24 36.41 -5.29 -3.78
C SER A 24 37.89 -4.93 -3.61
N THR A 25 38.77 -5.59 -4.35
CA THR A 25 40.23 -5.40 -4.30
C THR A 25 40.78 -4.79 -5.59
N ALA A 26 42.10 -4.56 -5.63
CA ALA A 26 42.80 -4.10 -6.83
C ALA A 26 42.90 -5.16 -7.93
N GLN A 27 42.69 -6.44 -7.59
CA GLN A 27 42.72 -7.56 -8.52
C GLN A 27 41.35 -7.83 -9.17
N ASN A 28 40.29 -7.21 -8.66
CA ASN A 28 38.95 -7.34 -9.23
C ASN A 28 38.69 -6.30 -10.34
N ASP A 29 37.68 -6.58 -11.16
CA ASP A 29 37.12 -5.65 -12.14
C ASP A 29 35.60 -5.51 -11.96
N ASN A 30 34.90 -4.98 -12.97
CA ASN A 30 33.44 -4.92 -13.00
C ASN A 30 32.81 -5.86 -14.04
N ALA A 31 33.62 -6.66 -14.73
CA ALA A 31 33.24 -7.48 -15.87
C ALA A 31 33.32 -8.97 -15.53
N GLY A 32 34.43 -9.64 -15.89
CA GLY A 32 34.58 -11.10 -15.71
C GLY A 32 35.06 -11.50 -14.32
N LYS A 33 35.66 -10.58 -13.56
CA LYS A 33 36.35 -10.82 -12.28
C LYS A 33 35.87 -9.89 -11.16
N PRO A 34 34.56 -9.63 -10.98
CA PRO A 34 34.10 -8.86 -9.83
C PRO A 34 34.31 -9.64 -8.54
N ALA A 35 34.37 -8.95 -7.40
CA ALA A 35 34.31 -9.61 -6.10
C ALA A 35 32.89 -10.14 -5.88
N LEU A 36 32.75 -11.45 -5.66
CA LEU A 36 31.49 -12.13 -5.42
C LEU A 36 31.46 -12.67 -3.99
N PHE A 37 30.32 -12.51 -3.32
CA PHE A 37 30.11 -12.97 -1.95
C PHE A 37 28.86 -13.85 -1.86
N GLU A 38 28.98 -14.94 -1.12
CA GLU A 38 27.93 -15.94 -0.93
C GLU A 38 27.52 -15.99 0.54
N LYS A 39 26.21 -16.04 0.82
CA LYS A 39 25.65 -16.27 2.16
C LYS A 39 25.03 -17.66 2.18
N LYS A 40 25.47 -18.50 3.13
CA LYS A 40 24.87 -19.84 3.31
C LYS A 40 23.36 -19.71 3.57
N GLY A 41 22.56 -20.48 2.83
CA GLY A 41 21.09 -20.47 2.93
C GLY A 41 20.40 -19.46 2.01
N LEU A 42 21.12 -18.47 1.45
CA LEU A 42 20.57 -17.57 0.44
C LEU A 42 20.64 -18.24 -0.94
N THR A 43 19.53 -18.86 -1.35
CA THR A 43 19.41 -19.58 -2.63
C THR A 43 17.99 -19.48 -3.17
N VAL A 44 17.80 -19.80 -4.45
CA VAL A 44 16.48 -19.91 -5.07
C VAL A 44 15.66 -20.99 -4.37
N ASP A 45 14.40 -20.70 -4.06
CA ASP A 45 13.50 -21.61 -3.35
C ASP A 45 13.12 -22.84 -4.19
N ALA A 46 12.40 -23.79 -3.58
CA ALA A 46 11.99 -25.02 -4.23
C ALA A 46 11.03 -24.80 -5.41
N ASN A 47 10.31 -23.67 -5.44
CA ASN A 47 9.36 -23.29 -6.49
C ASN A 47 10.03 -22.47 -7.61
N GLY A 48 11.34 -22.21 -7.51
CA GLY A 48 12.10 -21.48 -8.52
C GLY A 48 12.05 -19.95 -8.38
N ASN A 49 11.63 -19.43 -7.21
CA ASN A 49 11.65 -18.00 -6.90
C ASN A 49 12.96 -17.61 -6.20
N ALA A 50 13.59 -16.55 -6.66
CA ALA A 50 14.75 -15.94 -6.02
C ALA A 50 14.29 -14.71 -5.24
N THR A 51 14.59 -14.66 -3.95
CA THR A 51 14.21 -13.55 -3.07
C THR A 51 15.42 -13.09 -2.28
N VAL A 52 15.66 -11.78 -2.30
CA VAL A 52 16.70 -11.12 -1.49
C VAL A 52 16.04 -10.01 -0.70
N ASP A 53 16.19 -10.04 0.62
CA ASP A 53 15.88 -8.95 1.52
C ASP A 53 17.16 -8.62 2.30
N LEU A 54 17.76 -7.47 2.00
CA LEU A 54 19.11 -7.12 2.39
C LEU A 54 19.12 -5.71 3.00
N THR A 55 19.44 -5.63 4.29
CA THR A 55 19.81 -4.35 4.91
C THR A 55 21.32 -4.14 4.79
N PHE A 56 21.75 -3.04 4.20
CA PHE A 56 23.16 -2.71 4.04
C PHE A 56 23.43 -1.20 4.15
N LYS A 57 24.69 -0.84 4.40
CA LYS A 57 25.20 0.53 4.41
C LYS A 57 26.23 0.71 3.30
N GLU A 58 26.10 1.80 2.54
CA GLU A 58 27.07 2.16 1.49
C GLU A 58 28.28 2.86 2.11
N ASP A 59 29.45 2.22 2.12
CA ASP A 59 30.67 2.74 2.74
C ASP A 59 31.70 3.24 1.73
N SER A 60 31.43 3.09 0.43
CA SER A 60 32.33 3.55 -0.63
C SER A 60 32.37 5.07 -0.67
N GLU A 61 33.50 5.59 -1.16
CA GLU A 61 33.59 6.98 -1.58
C GLU A 61 32.46 7.34 -2.57
N LYS A 62 31.92 8.54 -2.42
CA LYS A 62 30.74 8.99 -3.18
C LYS A 62 30.96 8.83 -4.70
N GLY A 63 30.03 8.12 -5.35
CA GLY A 63 30.05 7.90 -6.79
C GLY A 63 31.05 6.83 -7.28
N LYS A 64 31.70 6.08 -6.38
CA LYS A 64 32.70 5.06 -6.74
C LYS A 64 32.25 3.60 -6.56
N SER A 65 31.03 3.39 -6.09
CA SER A 65 30.45 2.05 -5.87
C SER A 65 29.85 1.45 -7.14
N ARG A 66 29.90 0.12 -7.26
CA ARG A 66 29.28 -0.72 -8.30
C ARG A 66 28.75 -2.01 -7.67
N PHE A 67 27.83 -1.84 -6.73
CA PHE A 67 27.24 -2.90 -5.93
C PHE A 67 25.97 -3.47 -6.55
N GLY A 68 25.67 -4.73 -6.25
CA GLY A 68 24.36 -5.32 -6.55
C GLY A 68 24.28 -6.80 -6.26
N VAL A 69 23.23 -7.43 -6.76
CA VAL A 69 22.88 -8.83 -6.50
C VAL A 69 22.71 -9.55 -7.83
N PHE A 70 23.40 -10.67 -7.98
CA PHE A 70 23.10 -11.64 -9.02
C PHE A 70 22.07 -12.65 -8.53
N LEU A 71 21.04 -12.90 -9.34
CA LEU A 71 20.00 -13.90 -9.14
C LEU A 71 20.09 -14.93 -10.26
N LYS A 72 19.76 -16.20 -9.96
CA LYS A 72 19.86 -17.34 -10.89
C LYS A 72 21.22 -17.34 -11.62
N PHE A 73 22.30 -17.15 -10.84
CA PHE A 73 23.64 -16.95 -11.38
C PHE A 73 24.28 -18.26 -11.85
N LYS A 74 24.64 -18.31 -13.14
CA LYS A 74 25.50 -19.36 -13.70
C LYS A 74 26.95 -18.90 -13.82
N ASP A 75 27.15 -17.78 -14.48
CA ASP A 75 28.43 -17.08 -14.61
C ASP A 75 28.20 -15.59 -14.97
N THR A 76 29.27 -14.82 -15.17
CA THR A 76 29.20 -13.37 -15.43
C THR A 76 28.50 -12.99 -16.75
N ASN A 77 28.30 -13.95 -17.66
CA ASN A 77 27.59 -13.76 -18.92
C ASN A 77 26.22 -14.48 -18.96
N ASN A 78 25.82 -15.13 -17.86
CA ASN A 78 24.57 -15.90 -17.72
C ASN A 78 23.97 -15.66 -16.34
N ASN A 79 23.19 -14.60 -16.19
CA ASN A 79 22.63 -14.16 -14.91
C ASN A 79 21.51 -13.13 -15.08
N VAL A 80 20.78 -12.89 -13.99
CA VAL A 80 19.99 -11.68 -13.77
C VAL A 80 20.67 -10.86 -12.68
N PHE A 81 20.71 -9.54 -12.84
CA PHE A 81 21.38 -8.61 -11.94
C PHE A 81 20.45 -7.44 -11.60
N VAL A 82 20.47 -7.03 -10.34
CA VAL A 82 19.92 -5.75 -9.88
C VAL A 82 20.98 -5.07 -9.02
N GLY A 83 21.29 -3.82 -9.31
CA GLY A 83 22.29 -3.05 -8.56
C GLY A 83 22.33 -1.60 -8.98
N TYR A 84 23.35 -0.89 -8.53
CA TYR A 84 23.57 0.51 -8.88
C TYR A 84 25.04 0.79 -9.20
N ASP A 85 25.24 1.91 -9.87
CA ASP A 85 26.52 2.59 -10.01
C ASP A 85 26.33 4.09 -9.77
N LYS A 86 27.28 4.92 -10.21
CA LYS A 86 27.21 6.38 -10.07
C LYS A 86 25.94 7.01 -10.67
N ASP A 87 25.32 6.35 -11.65
CA ASP A 87 24.15 6.86 -12.39
C ASP A 87 22.82 6.32 -11.84
N GLY A 88 22.87 5.50 -10.77
CA GLY A 88 21.69 5.00 -10.06
C GLY A 88 21.38 3.52 -10.29
N TRP A 89 20.20 3.10 -9.83
CA TRP A 89 19.75 1.70 -9.85
C TRP A 89 19.31 1.22 -11.24
N PHE A 90 19.65 -0.01 -11.57
CA PHE A 90 19.26 -0.67 -12.82
C PHE A 90 19.18 -2.19 -12.65
N TRP A 91 18.42 -2.82 -13.54
CA TRP A 91 18.50 -4.26 -13.78
C TRP A 91 19.30 -4.55 -15.06
N GLU A 92 19.90 -5.72 -15.12
CA GLU A 92 20.57 -6.28 -16.30
C GLU A 92 20.30 -7.79 -16.34
N TYR A 93 20.11 -8.37 -17.53
CA TYR A 93 20.20 -9.81 -17.69
C TYR A 93 21.12 -10.16 -18.84
N LYS A 94 21.81 -11.28 -18.70
CA LYS A 94 22.69 -11.83 -19.73
C LYS A 94 22.36 -13.29 -19.97
N SER A 95 22.29 -13.63 -21.25
CA SER A 95 22.10 -14.99 -21.75
C SER A 95 22.78 -15.13 -23.11
N PRO A 96 22.96 -16.37 -23.62
CA PRO A 96 23.59 -16.59 -24.92
C PRO A 96 22.79 -15.99 -26.09
N THR A 97 21.47 -15.84 -25.94
CA THR A 97 20.57 -15.37 -27.00
C THR A 97 20.28 -13.88 -26.92
N THR A 98 20.17 -13.32 -25.71
CA THR A 98 19.82 -11.91 -25.51
C THR A 98 20.43 -11.38 -24.21
N SER A 99 21.02 -10.20 -24.29
CA SER A 99 21.52 -9.46 -23.13
C SER A 99 21.08 -8.01 -23.25
N THR A 100 20.49 -7.46 -22.20
CA THR A 100 20.07 -6.05 -22.15
C THR A 100 20.01 -5.58 -20.70
N TRP A 101 19.81 -4.27 -20.53
CA TRP A 101 19.75 -3.61 -19.24
C TRP A 101 18.73 -2.48 -19.26
N TYR A 102 18.40 -1.98 -18.07
CA TYR A 102 17.49 -0.86 -17.90
C TYR A 102 18.05 0.45 -18.48
N ARG A 103 17.32 1.00 -19.46
CA ARG A 103 17.64 2.26 -20.16
C ARG A 103 16.74 3.43 -19.77
N GLY A 104 15.79 3.22 -18.85
CA GLY A 104 14.91 4.26 -18.34
C GLY A 104 15.59 5.18 -17.32
N SER A 105 14.83 6.11 -16.77
CA SER A 105 15.29 6.96 -15.67
C SER A 105 15.53 6.12 -14.42
N ARG A 106 16.70 6.30 -13.79
CA ARG A 106 17.15 5.48 -12.65
C ARG A 106 16.89 6.22 -11.34
N VAL A 107 16.46 5.47 -10.32
CA VAL A 107 16.48 5.96 -8.94
C VAL A 107 17.93 6.21 -8.53
N ALA A 108 18.20 7.32 -7.85
CA ALA A 108 19.55 7.70 -7.45
C ALA A 108 20.23 6.61 -6.58
N ALA A 109 21.55 6.50 -6.73
CA ALA A 109 22.34 5.59 -5.91
C ALA A 109 22.33 6.00 -4.43
N PRO A 110 22.52 5.06 -3.49
CA PRO A 110 22.61 5.38 -2.08
C PRO A 110 23.71 6.41 -1.77
N GLU A 111 23.44 7.30 -0.81
CA GLU A 111 24.46 8.21 -0.28
C GLU A 111 25.45 7.46 0.61
N THR A 112 26.72 7.88 0.60
CA THR A 112 27.74 7.32 1.50
C THR A 112 27.30 7.45 2.97
N GLY A 113 27.31 6.33 3.70
CA GLY A 113 26.89 6.20 5.08
C GLY A 113 25.40 5.93 5.29
N SER A 114 24.57 6.01 4.23
CA SER A 114 23.13 5.73 4.33
C SER A 114 22.84 4.24 4.56
N THR A 115 21.83 3.95 5.39
CA THR A 115 21.30 2.59 5.55
C THR A 115 20.19 2.35 4.53
N ASN A 116 20.21 1.16 3.92
CA ASN A 116 19.40 0.80 2.76
C ASN A 116 18.78 -0.58 2.99
N ARG A 117 17.47 -0.70 2.76
CA ARG A 117 16.72 -1.96 2.81
C ARG A 117 16.32 -2.34 1.39
N LEU A 118 17.12 -3.18 0.76
CA LEU A 118 16.92 -3.67 -0.60
C LEU A 118 16.09 -4.95 -0.60
N SER A 119 14.97 -4.93 -1.31
CA SER A 119 14.19 -6.13 -1.62
C SER A 119 14.25 -6.39 -3.12
N ILE A 120 14.53 -7.63 -3.52
CA ILE A 120 14.50 -8.08 -4.92
C ILE A 120 13.75 -9.41 -4.98
N THR A 121 12.82 -9.51 -5.92
CA THR A 121 12.11 -10.76 -6.21
C THR A 121 12.20 -11.08 -7.69
N LEU A 122 12.73 -12.26 -8.02
CA LEU A 122 12.66 -12.85 -9.35
C LEU A 122 11.88 -14.15 -9.28
N LYS A 123 10.68 -14.16 -9.85
CA LYS A 123 9.73 -15.26 -9.74
C LYS A 123 10.02 -16.35 -10.78
N SER A 124 9.35 -17.49 -10.66
CA SER A 124 9.52 -18.64 -11.58
C SER A 124 9.07 -18.34 -13.01
N ASP A 125 8.09 -17.45 -13.18
CA ASP A 125 7.60 -16.92 -14.47
C ASP A 125 8.54 -15.86 -15.10
N GLY A 126 9.60 -15.46 -14.40
CA GLY A 126 10.57 -14.49 -14.87
C GLY A 126 10.24 -13.04 -14.53
N GLN A 127 9.18 -12.75 -13.75
CA GLN A 127 8.91 -11.40 -13.26
C GLN A 127 9.96 -10.96 -12.24
N LEU A 128 10.61 -9.82 -12.51
CA LEU A 128 11.60 -9.15 -11.69
C LEU A 128 11.05 -7.84 -11.14
N ASN A 129 11.11 -7.70 -9.82
CA ASN A 129 10.77 -6.49 -9.08
C ASN A 129 11.90 -6.18 -8.09
N ALA A 130 12.13 -4.89 -7.82
CA ALA A 130 13.06 -4.48 -6.78
C ALA A 130 12.70 -3.12 -6.17
N SER A 131 12.90 -3.00 -4.86
CA SER A 131 12.70 -1.77 -4.11
C SER A 131 13.88 -1.51 -3.17
N ASN A 132 14.22 -0.25 -2.94
CA ASN A 132 15.17 0.13 -1.89
C ASN A 132 14.52 1.17 -0.97
N ASN A 133 14.50 0.90 0.34
CA ASN A 133 13.78 1.72 1.33
C ASN A 133 12.32 1.97 0.92
N ASP A 134 11.65 0.91 0.44
CA ASP A 134 10.26 0.92 -0.03
C ASP A 134 9.98 1.82 -1.26
N VAL A 135 11.03 2.36 -1.89
CA VAL A 135 10.95 3.04 -3.20
C VAL A 135 11.15 2.01 -4.30
N ASN A 136 10.16 1.87 -5.19
CA ASN A 136 10.27 1.00 -6.36
C ASN A 136 11.38 1.48 -7.29
N LEU A 137 12.28 0.58 -7.71
CA LEU A 137 13.47 0.96 -8.48
C LEU A 137 13.19 1.07 -9.99
N PHE A 138 12.22 0.31 -10.49
CA PHE A 138 11.80 0.26 -11.90
C PHE A 138 10.45 -0.48 -12.04
N ASP A 139 9.73 -0.25 -13.14
CA ASP A 139 8.53 -1.02 -13.49
C ASP A 139 8.84 -2.52 -13.60
N THR A 140 7.88 -3.38 -13.26
CA THR A 140 8.03 -4.85 -13.34
C THR A 140 8.58 -5.26 -14.71
N VAL A 141 9.63 -6.09 -14.71
CA VAL A 141 10.24 -6.62 -15.93
C VAL A 141 9.98 -8.10 -15.99
N THR A 142 9.49 -8.60 -17.12
CA THR A 142 9.41 -10.04 -17.33
C THR A 142 10.51 -10.49 -18.28
N LEU A 143 11.31 -11.45 -17.82
CA LEU A 143 12.34 -12.06 -18.66
C LEU A 143 11.70 -12.72 -19.89
N PRO A 144 12.28 -12.58 -21.10
CA PRO A 144 11.85 -13.35 -22.25
C PRO A 144 11.90 -14.86 -21.96
N ALA A 145 10.97 -15.64 -22.52
CA ALA A 145 10.88 -17.08 -22.28
C ALA A 145 12.22 -17.81 -22.46
N ALA A 146 12.94 -17.52 -23.55
CA ALA A 146 14.25 -18.12 -23.83
C ALA A 146 15.31 -17.79 -22.75
N VAL A 147 15.26 -16.60 -22.14
CA VAL A 147 16.16 -16.20 -21.06
C VAL A 147 15.77 -16.91 -19.76
N ASN A 148 14.47 -16.93 -19.44
CA ASN A 148 13.98 -17.56 -18.22
C ASN A 148 14.21 -19.08 -18.24
N ASP A 149 13.94 -19.76 -19.36
CA ASP A 149 14.16 -21.20 -19.51
C ASP A 149 15.65 -21.57 -19.38
N HIS A 150 16.54 -20.76 -19.95
CA HIS A 150 18.00 -20.97 -19.84
C HIS A 150 18.50 -20.85 -18.39
N LEU A 151 17.94 -19.91 -17.61
CA LEU A 151 18.35 -19.66 -16.23
C LEU A 151 17.52 -20.42 -15.18
N LYS A 152 16.46 -21.13 -15.58
CA LYS A 152 15.44 -21.73 -14.69
C LYS A 152 16.02 -22.65 -13.62
N ASN A 153 17.08 -23.38 -13.95
CA ASN A 153 17.70 -24.38 -13.06
C ASN A 153 18.80 -23.80 -12.16
N GLU A 154 19.19 -22.54 -12.38
CA GLU A 154 20.30 -21.92 -11.66
C GLU A 154 19.82 -21.41 -10.30
N LYS A 155 20.46 -21.88 -9.22
CA LYS A 155 20.02 -21.62 -7.84
C LYS A 155 20.87 -20.62 -7.07
N LYS A 156 21.99 -20.17 -7.63
CA LYS A 156 22.94 -19.30 -6.94
C LYS A 156 22.43 -17.86 -6.89
N ILE A 157 22.55 -17.26 -5.71
CA ILE A 157 22.34 -15.84 -5.47
C ILE A 157 23.62 -15.31 -4.85
N LEU A 158 24.20 -14.26 -5.42
CA LEU A 158 25.50 -13.72 -5.00
C LEU A 158 25.44 -12.20 -4.91
N LEU A 159 26.11 -11.63 -3.91
CA LEU A 159 26.37 -10.19 -3.88
C LEU A 159 27.61 -9.88 -4.71
N LYS A 160 27.57 -8.80 -5.47
CA LYS A 160 28.65 -8.32 -6.34
C LYS A 160 29.19 -6.99 -5.82
N ALA A 161 30.52 -6.90 -5.68
CA ALA A 161 31.25 -5.64 -5.51
C ALA A 161 32.26 -5.47 -6.67
N GLY A 162 32.03 -4.46 -7.52
CA GLY A 162 32.89 -4.20 -8.68
C GLY A 162 34.03 -3.21 -8.39
N SER A 163 35.16 -3.38 -9.09
CA SER A 163 36.25 -2.40 -9.12
C SER A 163 36.41 -1.79 -10.51
N TYR A 164 36.87 -0.55 -10.60
CA TYR A 164 37.20 0.09 -11.88
C TYR A 164 38.28 1.15 -11.73
N GLY A 165 39.43 0.95 -12.38
CA GLY A 165 40.60 1.77 -12.10
C GLY A 165 40.94 1.73 -10.60
N ASN A 166 40.93 2.90 -9.96
CA ASN A 166 41.17 3.03 -8.52
C ASN A 166 39.91 2.97 -7.66
N ASP A 167 38.72 2.95 -8.27
CA ASP A 167 37.45 2.89 -7.56
C ASP A 167 37.23 1.52 -6.95
N ARG A 168 36.71 1.49 -5.72
CA ARG A 168 36.40 0.28 -4.95
C ARG A 168 34.98 0.35 -4.45
N THR A 169 34.31 -0.79 -4.48
CA THR A 169 33.02 -0.98 -3.83
C THR A 169 33.26 -1.52 -2.43
N VAL A 170 32.74 -0.83 -1.43
CA VAL A 170 32.79 -1.20 -0.01
C VAL A 170 31.37 -1.03 0.56
N VAL A 171 30.76 -2.12 1.00
CA VAL A 171 29.41 -2.11 1.59
C VAL A 171 29.37 -2.90 2.88
N SER A 172 28.64 -2.41 3.87
CA SER A 172 28.45 -3.10 5.16
C SER A 172 27.07 -3.73 5.21
N VAL A 173 26.99 -5.04 5.05
CA VAL A 173 25.73 -5.81 5.14
C VAL A 173 25.42 -6.10 6.61
N LYS A 174 24.22 -5.73 7.07
CA LYS A 174 23.79 -5.98 8.45
C LYS A 174 23.72 -7.49 8.69
N THR A 175 24.29 -7.97 9.80
CA THR A 175 24.25 -9.40 10.14
C THR A 175 22.92 -9.79 10.77
N ASP A 176 22.47 -11.03 10.55
CA ASP A 176 21.26 -11.55 11.20
C ASP A 176 21.46 -11.63 12.72
N ASN A 177 22.62 -12.14 13.16
CA ASN A 177 22.97 -12.20 14.57
C ASN A 177 23.46 -10.83 15.08
N GLN A 178 22.67 -10.23 15.97
CA GLN A 178 22.98 -9.00 16.70
C GLN A 178 23.20 -9.24 18.21
N GLU A 179 23.24 -10.49 18.67
CA GLU A 179 23.52 -10.81 20.07
C GLU A 179 24.93 -10.34 20.47
N GLY A 180 25.03 -9.80 21.68
CA GLY A 180 26.29 -9.35 22.28
C GLY A 180 26.91 -8.10 21.64
N VAL A 181 26.22 -7.43 20.69
CA VAL A 181 26.66 -6.14 20.18
C VAL A 181 26.51 -5.10 21.30
N LYS A 182 27.58 -4.38 21.61
CA LYS A 182 27.53 -3.32 22.62
C LYS A 182 26.59 -2.22 22.12
N ALA A 183 25.59 -1.88 22.94
CA ALA A 183 24.78 -0.70 22.70
C ALA A 183 25.71 0.53 22.67
N ASP A 184 25.31 1.60 21.97
CA ASP A 184 26.00 2.88 22.14
C ASP A 184 25.85 3.29 23.61
N ASP A 185 26.91 3.10 24.40
CA ASP A 185 26.99 3.30 25.86
C ASP A 185 26.93 4.80 26.27
N THR A 186 26.38 5.67 25.42
CA THR A 186 26.17 7.07 25.77
C THR A 186 24.90 7.14 26.63
N PRO A 187 24.96 7.61 27.89
CA PRO A 187 23.76 7.75 28.72
C PRO A 187 22.76 8.65 28.00
N ALA A 188 21.59 8.11 27.66
CA ALA A 188 20.56 8.87 26.99
C ALA A 188 20.04 9.94 27.97
N GLN A 189 20.27 11.21 27.63
CA GLN A 189 19.80 12.33 28.44
C GLN A 189 18.28 12.44 28.33
N LYS A 190 17.62 12.81 29.43
CA LYS A 190 16.19 13.15 29.39
C LYS A 190 15.99 14.29 28.39
N GLU A 191 14.99 14.11 27.56
CA GLU A 191 14.59 15.09 26.56
C GLU A 191 13.74 16.17 27.21
N THR A 192 13.88 17.40 26.70
CA THR A 192 13.07 18.54 27.13
C THR A 192 12.52 19.26 25.92
N GLY A 193 11.30 19.75 26.03
CA GLY A 193 10.62 20.51 24.99
C GLY A 193 9.91 21.73 25.55
N PRO A 194 9.34 22.58 24.68
CA PRO A 194 8.52 23.70 25.10
C PRO A 194 7.39 23.24 26.04
N VAL A 195 7.10 24.01 27.07
CA VAL A 195 5.93 23.77 27.94
C VAL A 195 4.67 24.32 27.26
N VAL A 196 3.53 23.75 27.63
CA VAL A 196 2.22 24.19 27.15
C VAL A 196 1.91 25.58 27.72
N ASP A 197 1.64 26.54 26.85
CA ASP A 197 1.06 27.84 27.21
C ASP A 197 -0.31 28.01 26.56
N ASP A 198 -1.34 27.59 27.30
CA ASP A 198 -2.75 27.73 26.91
C ASP A 198 -3.41 28.96 27.56
N SER A 199 -2.65 29.91 28.08
CA SER A 199 -3.21 31.07 28.82
C SER A 199 -4.17 31.93 27.98
N LYS A 200 -4.10 31.82 26.66
CA LYS A 200 -4.97 32.51 25.69
C LYS A 200 -5.96 31.58 24.98
N VAL A 201 -6.01 30.30 25.35
CA VAL A 201 -6.90 29.31 24.75
C VAL A 201 -8.21 29.26 25.53
N THR A 202 -9.33 29.29 24.81
CA THR A 202 -10.65 29.06 25.41
C THR A 202 -11.11 27.66 25.05
N TYR A 203 -11.20 26.79 26.06
CA TYR A 203 -11.70 25.44 25.91
C TYR A 203 -13.22 25.35 26.13
N ASP A 204 -13.85 24.37 25.49
CA ASP A 204 -15.22 23.90 25.75
C ASP A 204 -15.20 22.37 25.96
N THR A 205 -16.35 21.77 26.23
CA THR A 205 -16.51 20.32 26.35
C THR A 205 -17.69 19.82 25.55
N ILE A 206 -17.48 18.73 24.83
CA ILE A 206 -18.56 17.88 24.29
C ILE A 206 -18.50 16.51 24.95
N GLN A 207 -19.65 15.92 25.24
CA GLN A 207 -19.73 14.68 26.01
C GLN A 207 -20.98 13.86 25.71
N SER A 208 -20.83 12.54 25.73
CA SER A 208 -21.93 11.57 25.81
C SER A 208 -22.22 11.24 27.29
N LYS A 209 -22.92 10.14 27.54
CA LYS A 209 -23.08 9.59 28.88
C LYS A 209 -21.79 8.99 29.46
N VAL A 210 -20.84 8.61 28.61
CA VAL A 210 -19.67 7.81 29.01
C VAL A 210 -18.33 8.45 28.70
N LEU A 211 -18.26 9.28 27.64
CA LEU A 211 -17.04 9.92 27.19
C LEU A 211 -17.21 11.44 27.19
N LYS A 212 -16.21 12.14 27.72
CA LYS A 212 -16.07 13.60 27.64
C LYS A 212 -14.80 13.96 26.89
N ALA A 213 -14.88 14.92 25.98
CA ALA A 213 -13.74 15.50 25.29
C ALA A 213 -13.64 17.01 25.58
N VAL A 214 -12.45 17.47 25.97
CA VAL A 214 -12.14 18.90 26.12
C VAL A 214 -11.63 19.41 24.78
N ILE A 215 -12.33 20.36 24.17
CA ILE A 215 -12.08 20.84 22.81
C ILE A 215 -11.71 22.32 22.79
N ASP A 216 -10.82 22.72 21.88
CA ASP A 216 -10.45 24.11 21.67
C ASP A 216 -11.54 24.84 20.86
N GLN A 217 -11.92 26.07 21.22
CA GLN A 217 -12.84 26.87 20.41
C GLN A 217 -12.15 27.54 19.20
N ALA A 218 -10.83 27.70 19.21
CA ALA A 218 -10.09 28.34 18.12
C ALA A 218 -9.76 27.39 16.95
N PHE A 219 -9.82 26.08 17.17
CA PHE A 219 -9.49 25.06 16.17
C PHE A 219 -10.14 23.71 16.55
N PRO A 220 -10.54 22.83 15.60
CA PRO A 220 -11.10 21.51 15.90
C PRO A 220 -10.06 20.53 16.47
N ARG A 221 -9.60 20.79 17.70
CA ARG A 221 -8.58 20.04 18.43
C ARG A 221 -9.14 19.55 19.76
N VAL A 222 -8.86 18.30 20.11
CA VAL A 222 -9.12 17.76 21.46
C VAL A 222 -7.84 17.87 22.29
N LYS A 223 -7.94 18.43 23.49
CA LYS A 223 -6.84 18.47 24.46
C LYS A 223 -6.72 17.16 25.22
N GLU A 224 -7.84 16.67 25.75
CA GLU A 224 -7.92 15.39 26.45
C GLU A 224 -9.30 14.77 26.33
N TYR A 225 -9.34 13.47 26.57
CA TYR A 225 -10.53 12.67 26.77
C TYR A 225 -10.59 12.19 28.21
N SER A 226 -11.80 12.07 28.74
CA SER A 226 -12.05 11.38 30.01
C SER A 226 -13.18 10.37 29.89
N LEU A 227 -12.90 9.15 30.32
CA LEU A 227 -13.85 8.03 30.41
C LEU A 227 -13.70 7.42 31.80
N ASN A 228 -14.80 7.35 32.55
CA ASN A 228 -14.85 6.76 33.90
C ASN A 228 -13.79 7.31 34.88
N GLY A 229 -13.43 8.59 34.76
CA GLY A 229 -12.42 9.23 35.62
C GLY A 229 -10.96 8.95 35.21
N HIS A 230 -10.73 8.15 34.18
CA HIS A 230 -9.43 7.97 33.54
C HIS A 230 -9.30 8.92 32.34
N THR A 231 -8.06 9.21 31.92
CA THR A 231 -7.80 10.22 30.90
C THR A 231 -6.77 9.78 29.86
N LEU A 232 -7.00 10.16 28.61
CA LEU A 232 -6.01 10.09 27.53
C LEU A 232 -5.86 11.48 26.88
N PRO A 233 -4.64 11.94 26.59
CA PRO A 233 -4.44 13.19 25.88
C PRO A 233 -4.89 13.10 24.41
N GLY A 234 -5.22 14.25 23.83
CA GLY A 234 -5.35 14.47 22.39
C GLY A 234 -4.08 15.12 21.84
N GLN A 235 -4.22 16.30 21.25
CA GLN A 235 -3.09 17.18 20.94
C GLN A 235 -2.94 18.21 22.06
N VAL A 236 -1.88 18.12 22.86
CA VAL A 236 -1.69 18.99 24.02
C VAL A 236 -1.21 20.39 23.61
N GLN A 237 -0.17 20.45 22.77
CA GLN A 237 0.39 21.71 22.27
C GLN A 237 -0.48 22.26 21.14
N GLN A 238 -0.85 23.54 21.19
CA GLN A 238 -1.63 24.17 20.11
C GLN A 238 -0.89 24.14 18.76
N PHE A 239 -1.59 23.70 17.71
CA PHE A 239 -1.12 23.73 16.33
C PHE A 239 -2.27 24.14 15.39
N ASN A 240 -2.61 25.43 15.40
CA ASN A 240 -3.79 25.96 14.69
C ASN A 240 -3.50 26.19 13.19
N GLN A 241 -3.05 25.14 12.52
CA GLN A 241 -2.63 25.18 11.12
C GLN A 241 -3.08 23.90 10.42
N VAL A 242 -3.30 24.03 9.12
CA VAL A 242 -3.58 22.93 8.20
C VAL A 242 -2.64 23.02 7.02
N PHE A 243 -2.54 21.94 6.25
CA PHE A 243 -1.89 21.96 4.95
C PHE A 243 -2.93 21.69 3.87
N ILE A 244 -3.05 22.64 2.94
CA ILE A 244 -3.93 22.52 1.77
C ILE A 244 -3.03 22.48 0.54
N ASN A 245 -3.14 21.44 -0.28
CA ASN A 245 -2.23 21.22 -1.40
C ASN A 245 -0.75 21.28 -0.98
N ASN A 246 -0.41 20.71 0.18
CA ASN A 246 0.92 20.78 0.81
C ASN A 246 1.41 22.18 1.23
N HIS A 247 0.55 23.21 1.20
CA HIS A 247 0.88 24.55 1.68
C HIS A 247 0.31 24.81 3.07
N ARG A 248 1.16 25.29 3.98
CA ARG A 248 0.81 25.62 5.36
C ARG A 248 -0.11 26.84 5.40
N ILE A 249 -1.31 26.69 5.96
CA ILE A 249 -2.30 27.76 6.09
C ILE A 249 -2.75 27.86 7.55
N THR A 250 -2.81 29.09 8.06
CA THR A 250 -3.51 29.40 9.31
C THR A 250 -4.95 29.80 8.96
N PRO A 251 -5.95 28.98 9.29
CA PRO A 251 -7.35 29.27 8.94
C PRO A 251 -7.93 30.41 9.77
N GLU A 252 -8.86 31.16 9.20
CA GLU A 252 -9.79 31.99 9.98
C GLU A 252 -10.93 31.10 10.46
N VAL A 253 -11.08 30.94 11.78
CA VAL A 253 -12.01 29.97 12.38
C VAL A 253 -13.14 30.69 13.12
N THR A 254 -14.37 30.25 12.88
CA THR A 254 -15.53 30.61 13.71
C THR A 254 -16.14 29.34 14.29
N TYR A 255 -16.28 29.31 15.61
CA TYR A 255 -16.79 28.18 16.38
C TYR A 255 -18.26 28.32 16.75
N LYS A 256 -18.96 27.18 16.78
CA LYS A 256 -20.30 27.08 17.33
C LYS A 256 -20.51 25.72 18.01
N LYS A 257 -20.83 25.74 19.30
CA LYS A 257 -21.40 24.57 19.98
C LYS A 257 -22.83 24.35 19.49
N ILE A 258 -23.12 23.16 18.96
CA ILE A 258 -24.45 22.82 18.45
C ILE A 258 -25.32 22.26 19.58
N ASN A 259 -24.75 21.37 20.39
CA ASN A 259 -25.37 20.77 21.56
C ASN A 259 -24.27 20.15 22.47
N GLU A 260 -24.67 19.44 23.53
CA GLU A 260 -23.75 18.79 24.48
C GLU A 260 -22.81 17.76 23.83
N THR A 261 -23.21 17.14 22.73
CA THR A 261 -22.41 16.11 22.03
C THR A 261 -21.70 16.62 20.79
N THR A 262 -21.94 17.85 20.33
CA THR A 262 -21.52 18.29 18.98
C THR A 262 -21.08 19.74 18.95
N ALA A 263 -19.94 19.99 18.31
CA ALA A 263 -19.44 21.31 17.98
C ALA A 263 -18.99 21.41 16.52
N GLU A 264 -19.08 22.60 15.94
CA GLU A 264 -18.72 22.86 14.55
C GLU A 264 -17.80 24.08 14.40
N TYR A 265 -16.98 24.03 13.37
CA TYR A 265 -15.97 25.01 13.03
C TYR A 265 -16.09 25.32 11.55
N LEU A 266 -16.46 26.55 11.20
CA LEU A 266 -16.26 27.05 9.86
C LEU A 266 -14.84 27.59 9.76
N MET A 267 -14.07 27.07 8.80
CA MET A 267 -12.66 27.38 8.60
C MET A 267 -12.48 27.97 7.20
N LYS A 268 -12.13 29.24 7.11
CA LYS A 268 -11.77 29.88 5.84
C LYS A 268 -10.28 29.69 5.57
N LEU A 269 -9.96 29.34 4.34
CA LEU A 269 -8.64 28.96 3.87
C LEU A 269 -8.27 29.85 2.70
N ARG A 270 -7.25 30.68 2.87
CA ARG A 270 -6.83 31.61 1.84
C ARG A 270 -5.32 31.73 1.75
N ASP A 271 -4.81 31.51 0.54
CA ASP A 271 -3.43 31.76 0.14
C ASP A 271 -3.42 32.11 -1.36
N ASP A 272 -3.40 33.41 -1.64
CA ASP A 272 -3.49 33.93 -3.01
C ASP A 272 -2.26 33.53 -3.86
N ALA A 273 -1.09 33.32 -3.26
CA ALA A 273 0.13 32.94 -3.98
C ALA A 273 0.08 31.53 -4.56
N HIS A 274 -0.69 30.66 -3.91
CA HIS A 274 -0.88 29.26 -4.29
C HIS A 274 -2.29 28.98 -4.84
N LEU A 275 -3.06 30.04 -5.15
CA LEU A 275 -4.42 29.97 -5.70
C LEU A 275 -5.43 29.24 -4.80
N ILE A 276 -5.22 29.28 -3.48
CA ILE A 276 -6.12 28.64 -2.51
C ILE A 276 -7.12 29.68 -2.01
N ASN A 277 -8.40 29.43 -2.27
CA ASN A 277 -9.51 30.22 -1.73
C ASN A 277 -10.70 29.30 -1.52
N ALA A 278 -10.90 28.88 -0.28
CA ALA A 278 -11.91 27.89 0.06
C ALA A 278 -12.42 28.09 1.49
N GLU A 279 -13.52 27.42 1.81
CA GLU A 279 -13.97 27.22 3.17
C GLU A 279 -14.36 25.76 3.40
N MET A 280 -14.12 25.27 4.61
CA MET A 280 -14.58 23.95 5.03
C MET A 280 -15.24 24.02 6.40
N THR A 281 -16.22 23.14 6.63
CA THR A 281 -16.89 22.98 7.92
C THR A 281 -16.45 21.69 8.57
N VAL A 282 -15.78 21.78 9.72
CA VAL A 282 -15.38 20.62 10.52
C VAL A 282 -16.37 20.44 11.67
N ARG A 283 -16.78 19.21 11.93
CA ARG A 283 -17.61 18.82 13.06
C ARG A 283 -16.84 17.86 13.96
N LEU A 284 -16.86 18.16 15.26
CA LEU A 284 -16.49 17.22 16.32
C LEU A 284 -17.76 16.72 17.00
N GLN A 285 -17.93 15.41 17.07
CA GLN A 285 -19.12 14.79 17.68
C GLN A 285 -18.74 13.62 18.58
N VAL A 286 -19.27 13.58 19.80
CA VAL A 286 -19.15 12.43 20.70
C VAL A 286 -20.39 11.55 20.58
N VAL A 287 -20.19 10.26 20.32
CA VAL A 287 -21.24 9.23 20.29
C VAL A 287 -20.77 8.07 21.14
N ASP A 288 -21.46 7.78 22.24
CA ASP A 288 -21.02 6.80 23.23
C ASP A 288 -19.55 6.99 23.61
N ASN A 289 -18.68 6.01 23.37
CA ASN A 289 -17.24 6.07 23.65
C ASN A 289 -16.39 6.49 22.43
N GLN A 290 -17.01 7.13 21.43
CA GLN A 290 -16.39 7.51 20.18
C GLN A 290 -16.35 9.04 20.04
N LEU A 291 -15.27 9.56 19.45
CA LEU A 291 -15.22 10.90 18.88
C LEU A 291 -15.15 10.78 17.37
N HIS A 292 -16.05 11.46 16.67
CA HIS A 292 -16.07 11.59 15.21
C HIS A 292 -15.53 12.96 14.84
N PHE A 293 -14.56 12.97 13.93
CA PHE A 293 -14.00 14.13 13.27
C PHE A 293 -14.44 14.08 11.80
N ASP A 294 -15.27 15.02 11.38
CA ASP A 294 -15.82 15.04 10.02
C ASP A 294 -15.67 16.41 9.38
N VAL A 295 -15.08 16.47 8.19
CA VAL A 295 -15.27 17.61 7.30
C VAL A 295 -16.61 17.41 6.60
N THR A 296 -17.61 18.17 7.02
CA THR A 296 -19.01 17.99 6.57
C THR A 296 -19.36 18.78 5.31
N LYS A 297 -18.52 19.77 4.96
CA LYS A 297 -18.70 20.61 3.78
C LYS A 297 -17.35 21.18 3.34
N ILE A 298 -17.13 21.24 2.03
CA ILE A 298 -16.00 21.92 1.39
C ILE A 298 -16.58 22.78 0.27
N VAL A 299 -16.13 24.03 0.18
CA VAL A 299 -16.45 24.94 -0.91
C VAL A 299 -15.14 25.49 -1.45
N ASN A 300 -14.79 25.14 -2.68
CA ASN A 300 -13.73 25.80 -3.43
C ASN A 300 -14.32 27.00 -4.16
N HIS A 301 -13.78 28.21 -3.95
CA HIS A 301 -14.25 29.42 -4.62
C HIS A 301 -13.65 29.60 -6.02
N ASN A 302 -12.64 28.80 -6.38
CA ASN A 302 -12.21 28.67 -7.77
C ASN A 302 -13.27 27.91 -8.58
N GLN A 303 -13.42 28.26 -9.86
CA GLN A 303 -14.36 27.58 -10.75
C GLN A 303 -13.82 26.20 -11.17
N VAL A 304 -14.29 25.16 -10.50
CA VAL A 304 -13.96 23.75 -10.78
C VAL A 304 -15.24 23.00 -11.15
N THR A 305 -15.20 22.19 -12.20
CA THR A 305 -16.35 21.37 -12.61
C THR A 305 -15.88 19.96 -12.99
N PRO A 306 -16.32 18.90 -12.28
CA PRO A 306 -16.01 17.51 -12.61
C PRO A 306 -16.28 17.17 -14.08
N GLY A 307 -15.36 16.44 -14.70
CA GLY A 307 -15.43 16.06 -16.12
C GLY A 307 -15.11 17.18 -17.11
N GLN A 308 -14.85 18.41 -16.66
CA GLN A 308 -14.41 19.51 -17.51
C GLN A 308 -12.90 19.73 -17.40
N LYS A 309 -12.36 20.46 -18.39
CA LYS A 309 -10.97 20.89 -18.35
C LYS A 309 -10.80 22.05 -17.37
N ILE A 310 -9.73 22.00 -16.56
CA ILE A 310 -9.23 23.12 -15.77
C ILE A 310 -8.00 23.73 -16.45
N ASP A 311 -7.85 25.04 -16.31
CA ASP A 311 -6.73 25.79 -16.89
C ASP A 311 -5.44 25.69 -16.06
N ASP A 312 -5.57 25.58 -14.74
CA ASP A 312 -4.46 25.40 -13.80
C ASP A 312 -4.87 24.44 -12.68
N GLU A 313 -4.22 23.27 -12.59
CA GLU A 313 -4.52 22.26 -11.56
C GLU A 313 -4.28 22.77 -10.13
N ARG A 314 -3.49 23.83 -9.93
CA ARG A 314 -3.28 24.45 -8.60
C ARG A 314 -4.55 25.10 -8.03
N LYS A 315 -5.55 25.38 -8.88
CA LYS A 315 -6.87 25.89 -8.45
C LYS A 315 -7.75 24.82 -7.80
N LEU A 316 -7.42 23.53 -7.99
CA LEU A 316 -8.11 22.43 -7.33
C LEU A 316 -7.76 22.43 -5.85
N LEU A 317 -8.74 22.14 -5.00
CA LEU A 317 -8.47 21.80 -3.61
C LEU A 317 -8.20 20.29 -3.54
N SER A 318 -6.95 19.91 -3.83
CA SER A 318 -6.54 18.52 -4.07
C SER A 318 -6.33 17.73 -2.80
N SER A 319 -5.75 18.36 -1.79
CA SER A 319 -5.46 17.69 -0.53
C SER A 319 -5.69 18.55 0.70
N ILE A 320 -6.09 17.90 1.78
CA ILE A 320 -6.38 18.52 3.08
C ILE A 320 -5.67 17.70 4.15
N SER A 321 -4.84 18.35 4.96
CA SER A 321 -4.12 17.70 6.04
C SER A 321 -4.24 18.48 7.35
N PHE A 322 -4.59 17.74 8.39
CA PHE A 322 -4.56 18.17 9.80
C PHE A 322 -3.36 17.57 10.54
N LEU A 323 -2.35 17.04 9.82
CA LEU A 323 -1.09 16.57 10.42
C LEU A 323 -0.49 17.66 11.31
N GLY A 324 -0.02 17.25 12.49
CA GLY A 324 0.35 18.16 13.58
C GLY A 324 -0.75 18.36 14.65
N ASN A 325 -1.99 17.92 14.40
CA ASN A 325 -3.02 17.78 15.43
C ASN A 325 -3.32 16.29 15.68
N ALA A 326 -2.77 15.73 16.75
CA ALA A 326 -3.08 14.36 17.15
C ALA A 326 -4.55 14.25 17.55
N LEU A 327 -5.25 13.25 17.01
CA LEU A 327 -6.62 12.95 17.40
C LEU A 327 -6.66 12.32 18.80
N VAL A 328 -5.66 11.51 19.14
CA VAL A 328 -5.41 10.93 20.46
C VAL A 328 -3.91 10.71 20.63
N SER A 329 -3.40 10.75 21.85
CA SER A 329 -2.01 10.47 22.18
C SER A 329 -1.87 9.77 23.54
N VAL A 330 -0.65 9.40 23.89
CA VAL A 330 -0.29 8.96 25.25
C VAL A 330 1.01 9.64 25.68
N SER A 331 1.11 9.97 26.97
CA SER A 331 2.28 10.60 27.58
C SER A 331 3.18 9.59 28.28
N SER A 332 4.49 9.78 28.21
CA SER A 332 5.48 9.00 28.97
C SER A 332 5.33 9.09 30.49
N ASP A 333 4.61 10.10 31.00
CA ASP A 333 4.30 10.24 32.42
C ASP A 333 3.15 9.32 32.87
N GLN A 334 2.38 8.75 31.93
CA GLN A 334 1.30 7.82 32.24
C GLN A 334 1.85 6.40 32.44
N THR A 335 1.29 5.69 33.41
CA THR A 335 1.70 4.29 33.66
C THR A 335 1.25 3.40 32.50
N GLY A 336 2.13 2.51 32.05
CA GLY A 336 1.85 1.61 30.93
C GLY A 336 1.75 2.32 29.58
N ALA A 337 2.30 3.53 29.44
CA ALA A 337 2.25 4.29 28.19
C ALA A 337 2.89 3.54 27.02
N LYS A 338 2.07 3.21 26.03
CA LYS A 338 2.48 2.41 24.87
C LYS A 338 1.78 2.84 23.59
N PHE A 339 2.48 2.71 22.48
CA PHE A 339 1.94 2.80 21.13
C PHE A 339 2.17 1.48 20.40
N ASP A 340 1.14 1.01 19.70
CA ASP A 340 1.18 -0.18 18.85
C ASP A 340 0.58 0.17 17.49
N GLY A 341 1.26 -0.15 16.39
CA GLY A 341 0.80 0.22 15.05
C GLY A 341 1.20 -0.77 13.98
N ALA A 342 0.37 -0.91 12.95
CA ALA A 342 0.56 -1.86 11.85
C ALA A 342 0.84 -1.16 10.53
N THR A 343 1.81 -1.70 9.77
CA THR A 343 2.16 -1.31 8.40
C THR A 343 2.02 -2.49 7.45
N MET A 344 1.95 -2.22 6.14
CA MET A 344 1.87 -3.30 5.15
C MET A 344 3.17 -4.10 5.12
N SER A 345 3.07 -5.41 5.32
CA SER A 345 4.15 -6.37 5.07
C SER A 345 3.57 -7.63 4.43
N ASN A 346 4.20 -8.08 3.34
CA ASN A 346 3.86 -9.34 2.66
C ASN A 346 4.97 -10.40 2.81
N ASN A 347 5.96 -10.09 3.66
CA ASN A 347 7.09 -10.94 3.96
C ASN A 347 6.78 -11.77 5.20
N THR A 348 6.72 -13.10 5.05
CA THR A 348 6.42 -14.02 6.16
C THR A 348 7.44 -13.97 7.30
N HIS A 349 8.62 -13.36 7.10
CA HIS A 349 9.67 -13.24 8.11
C HIS A 349 9.70 -11.89 8.82
N VAL A 350 8.99 -10.88 8.32
CA VAL A 350 9.02 -9.51 8.85
C VAL A 350 7.59 -9.10 9.16
N SER A 351 7.24 -9.02 10.45
CA SER A 351 5.96 -8.43 10.84
C SER A 351 5.91 -6.97 10.41
N GLY A 352 4.72 -6.52 9.99
CA GLY A 352 4.41 -5.12 9.77
C GLY A 352 4.14 -4.33 11.05
N ASP A 353 4.15 -4.98 12.22
CA ASP A 353 3.76 -4.39 13.50
C ASP A 353 4.95 -3.76 14.24
N ASP A 354 4.74 -2.55 14.75
CA ASP A 354 5.61 -1.88 15.69
C ASP A 354 4.97 -1.86 17.08
N HIS A 355 5.73 -2.23 18.10
CA HIS A 355 5.35 -2.14 19.51
C HIS A 355 6.35 -1.24 20.23
N ILE A 356 5.91 -0.06 20.67
CA ILE A 356 6.80 1.00 21.15
C ILE A 356 6.34 1.46 22.54
N ASP A 357 7.19 1.24 23.54
CA ASP A 357 7.02 1.86 24.85
C ASP A 357 7.26 3.37 24.74
N VAL A 358 6.34 4.16 25.28
CA VAL A 358 6.43 5.63 25.23
C VAL A 358 7.15 6.12 26.48
N THR A 359 8.43 6.44 26.32
CA THR A 359 9.34 6.79 27.43
C THR A 359 10.05 8.11 27.19
N ASN A 360 10.66 8.67 28.24
CA ASN A 360 11.62 9.78 28.11
C ASN A 360 12.98 9.38 28.73
N PRO A 361 14.04 9.23 27.92
CA PRO A 361 14.11 9.43 26.45
C PRO A 361 13.50 8.27 25.65
N MET A 362 13.26 8.48 24.35
CA MET A 362 12.88 7.42 23.40
C MET A 362 13.37 7.75 21.97
N LYS A 363 13.43 6.75 21.09
CA LYS A 363 13.77 6.97 19.67
C LYS A 363 12.72 7.86 19.01
N ASP A 364 13.16 8.63 18.01
CA ASP A 364 12.26 9.45 17.23
C ASP A 364 11.23 8.60 16.47
N LEU A 365 10.02 9.13 16.36
CA LEU A 365 8.90 8.51 15.65
C LEU A 365 8.20 9.57 14.79
N ALA A 366 8.14 9.30 13.50
CA ALA A 366 7.45 10.09 12.48
C ALA A 366 7.14 9.15 11.32
N LYS A 367 6.11 8.30 11.49
CA LYS A 367 5.89 7.15 10.61
C LYS A 367 4.40 6.97 10.28
N GLY A 368 4.13 6.61 9.03
CA GLY A 368 2.79 6.27 8.57
C GLY A 368 2.37 4.86 8.99
N TYR A 369 1.09 4.66 9.28
CA TYR A 369 0.49 3.39 9.71
C TYR A 369 -0.87 3.17 9.07
N MET A 370 -1.23 1.90 8.87
CA MET A 370 -2.57 1.47 8.47
C MET A 370 -3.53 1.50 9.67
N TYR A 371 -3.05 0.97 10.80
CA TYR A 371 -3.77 0.88 12.07
C TYR A 371 -2.86 1.37 13.19
N GLY A 372 -3.42 2.06 14.19
CA GLY A 372 -2.65 2.65 15.27
C GLY A 372 -3.46 2.74 16.55
N PHE A 373 -2.81 2.37 17.65
CA PHE A 373 -3.37 2.31 18.99
C PHE A 373 -2.43 2.96 20.00
N VAL A 374 -3.00 3.66 20.97
CA VAL A 374 -2.27 4.11 22.16
C VAL A 374 -2.97 3.57 23.40
N SER A 375 -2.20 3.23 24.42
CA SER A 375 -2.74 2.72 25.68
C SER A 375 -1.94 3.15 26.89
N THR A 376 -2.62 3.09 28.03
CA THR A 376 -2.09 3.20 29.39
C THR A 376 -2.53 1.96 30.16
N ASP A 377 -2.20 1.88 31.45
CA ASP A 377 -2.70 0.83 32.34
C ASP A 377 -4.22 0.90 32.65
N LYS A 378 -4.93 1.88 32.09
CA LYS A 378 -6.37 2.14 32.36
C LYS A 378 -7.23 2.29 31.11
N LEU A 379 -6.70 2.89 30.05
CA LEU A 379 -7.44 3.16 28.83
C LEU A 379 -6.61 2.82 27.59
N ALA A 380 -7.28 2.31 26.56
CA ALA A 380 -6.77 2.16 25.21
C ALA A 380 -7.62 2.99 24.23
N ALA A 381 -7.01 3.42 23.13
CA ALA A 381 -7.70 4.10 22.05
C ALA A 381 -7.18 3.65 20.68
N GLY A 382 -8.09 3.53 19.71
CA GLY A 382 -7.79 3.27 18.30
C GLY A 382 -8.31 4.38 17.41
N VAL A 383 -7.60 4.68 16.32
CA VAL A 383 -7.96 5.74 15.36
C VAL A 383 -8.24 5.16 13.98
N TRP A 384 -9.39 5.51 13.41
CA TRP A 384 -9.75 5.22 12.02
C TRP A 384 -9.76 6.51 11.19
N SER A 385 -9.43 6.41 9.91
CA SER A 385 -9.56 7.49 8.93
C SER A 385 -9.92 6.92 7.55
N ASN A 386 -10.70 7.65 6.77
CA ASN A 386 -10.93 7.34 5.35
C ASN A 386 -9.86 7.93 4.42
N SER A 387 -8.78 8.50 4.96
CA SER A 387 -7.60 8.92 4.19
C SER A 387 -7.08 7.76 3.33
N GLN A 388 -6.86 8.04 2.04
CA GLN A 388 -6.22 7.13 1.09
C GLN A 388 -4.77 7.55 0.83
N ASN A 389 -4.13 8.12 1.86
CA ASN A 389 -2.75 8.58 1.80
C ASN A 389 -1.78 7.41 1.54
N SER A 390 -0.69 7.75 0.85
CA SER A 390 0.46 6.87 0.64
C SER A 390 1.72 7.72 0.73
N TYR A 391 2.69 7.30 1.54
CA TYR A 391 4.02 7.90 1.62
C TYR A 391 5.03 7.20 0.69
N GLY A 392 4.61 6.14 -0.01
CA GLY A 392 5.44 5.29 -0.87
C GLY A 392 4.85 3.88 -0.98
N GLY A 393 5.56 2.96 -1.65
CA GLY A 393 5.15 1.55 -1.69
C GLY A 393 5.44 0.80 -0.39
N GLY A 394 5.14 -0.50 -0.35
CA GLY A 394 5.48 -1.38 0.78
C GLY A 394 4.93 -0.86 2.11
N SER A 395 5.79 -0.75 3.13
CA SER A 395 5.39 -0.30 4.47
C SER A 395 4.90 1.16 4.55
N ASN A 396 5.14 1.96 3.50
CA ASN A 396 4.71 3.35 3.39
C ASN A 396 3.36 3.52 2.68
N ASP A 397 2.77 2.44 2.16
CA ASP A 397 1.48 2.46 1.48
C ASP A 397 0.32 2.19 2.46
N TRP A 398 -0.90 2.58 2.07
CA TRP A 398 -2.11 2.45 2.91
C TRP A 398 -2.02 3.18 4.27
N THR A 399 -1.11 4.15 4.37
CA THR A 399 -0.74 4.85 5.60
C THR A 399 -1.74 5.97 5.93
N ARG A 400 -2.99 5.58 6.22
CA ARG A 400 -4.11 6.48 6.57
C ARG A 400 -3.91 7.21 7.90
N LEU A 401 -3.00 6.71 8.74
CA LEU A 401 -2.60 7.32 9.99
C LEU A 401 -1.12 7.70 9.94
N THR A 402 -0.74 8.68 10.74
CA THR A 402 0.67 8.98 11.02
C THR A 402 0.85 9.11 12.53
N ALA A 403 1.86 8.43 13.07
CA ALA A 403 2.25 8.57 14.46
C ALA A 403 3.49 9.47 14.58
N TYR A 404 3.42 10.43 15.52
CA TYR A 404 4.50 11.37 15.78
C TYR A 404 4.88 11.37 17.25
N LYS A 405 6.18 11.43 17.50
CA LYS A 405 6.76 11.81 18.80
C LYS A 405 6.77 13.33 18.92
N GLU A 406 6.28 13.85 20.04
CA GLU A 406 6.40 15.25 20.43
C GLU A 406 6.87 15.36 21.88
N THR A 407 7.99 16.04 22.13
CA THR A 407 8.46 16.32 23.49
C THR A 407 7.85 17.63 23.99
N VAL A 408 7.07 17.57 25.07
CA VAL A 408 6.40 18.72 25.69
C VAL A 408 6.78 18.80 27.16
N GLY A 409 7.45 19.88 27.56
CA GLY A 409 8.06 19.98 28.88
C GLY A 409 9.05 18.83 29.12
N ASN A 410 8.74 17.95 30.08
CA ASN A 410 9.55 16.78 30.43
C ASN A 410 8.94 15.45 29.98
N ALA A 411 7.83 15.48 29.23
CA ALA A 411 7.13 14.28 28.78
C ALA A 411 7.28 14.11 27.27
N ASN A 412 7.47 12.87 26.84
CA ASN A 412 7.35 12.49 25.44
C ASN A 412 5.92 12.01 25.19
N TYR A 413 5.31 12.53 24.15
CA TYR A 413 4.01 12.10 23.66
C TYR A 413 4.19 11.32 22.36
N VAL A 414 3.45 10.24 22.21
CA VAL A 414 3.20 9.65 20.89
C VAL A 414 1.74 9.89 20.53
N GLY A 415 1.52 10.71 19.51
CA GLY A 415 0.20 11.07 19.01
C GLY A 415 -0.12 10.40 17.68
N ILE A 416 -1.39 10.02 17.51
CA ILE A 416 -1.92 9.47 16.26
C ILE A 416 -2.72 10.54 15.54
N HIS A 417 -2.33 10.82 14.31
CA HIS A 417 -2.94 11.78 13.41
C HIS A 417 -3.62 11.03 12.27
N SER A 418 -4.71 11.58 11.73
CA SER A 418 -5.07 11.20 10.36
C SER A 418 -4.00 11.72 9.41
N SER A 419 -3.60 10.89 8.45
CA SER A 419 -2.81 11.33 7.30
C SER A 419 -3.64 12.21 6.37
N GLU A 420 -3.00 12.74 5.34
CA GLU A 420 -3.61 13.63 4.35
C GLU A 420 -4.84 13.00 3.67
N TRP A 421 -5.92 13.76 3.53
CA TRP A 421 -7.09 13.38 2.74
C TRP A 421 -7.03 13.98 1.33
N GLN A 422 -7.64 13.28 0.38
CA GLN A 422 -7.73 13.68 -1.02
C GLN A 422 -9.14 14.23 -1.32
N TRP A 423 -9.24 15.21 -2.23
CA TRP A 423 -10.51 15.80 -2.62
C TRP A 423 -10.61 16.01 -4.14
N GLU A 424 -10.43 17.23 -4.66
CA GLU A 424 -10.53 17.52 -6.09
C GLU A 424 -9.24 17.16 -6.82
N LYS A 425 -9.26 16.15 -7.69
CA LYS A 425 -8.09 15.73 -8.47
C LYS A 425 -8.38 15.79 -9.98
N ALA A 426 -7.33 15.85 -10.77
CA ALA A 426 -7.40 15.87 -12.23
C ALA A 426 -6.31 15.00 -12.86
N TYR A 427 -6.48 14.73 -14.15
CA TYR A 427 -5.44 14.13 -14.97
C TYR A 427 -5.31 14.88 -16.29
N LYS A 428 -4.11 15.40 -16.57
CA LYS A 428 -3.80 16.18 -17.79
C LYS A 428 -4.81 17.33 -17.99
N GLY A 429 -5.17 18.00 -16.90
CA GLY A 429 -6.13 19.09 -16.87
C GLY A 429 -7.60 18.68 -16.92
N ILE A 430 -7.98 17.40 -17.01
CA ILE A 430 -9.39 16.98 -16.92
C ILE A 430 -9.70 16.62 -15.46
N VAL A 431 -10.64 17.34 -14.86
CA VAL A 431 -11.07 17.09 -13.47
C VAL A 431 -11.83 15.75 -13.41
N PHE A 432 -11.49 14.91 -12.43
CA PHE A 432 -12.14 13.62 -12.27
C PHE A 432 -13.65 13.74 -11.94
N PRO A 433 -14.43 12.69 -12.20
CA PRO A 433 -15.86 12.67 -11.87
C PRO A 433 -16.16 12.92 -10.38
N GLU A 434 -17.32 13.47 -10.07
CA GLU A 434 -17.72 13.84 -8.69
C GLU A 434 -17.63 12.66 -7.70
N TYR A 435 -17.90 11.43 -8.14
CA TYR A 435 -17.87 10.24 -7.28
C TYR A 435 -16.48 9.87 -6.74
N THR A 436 -15.41 10.45 -7.30
CA THR A 436 -14.05 10.25 -6.77
C THR A 436 -13.79 11.08 -5.51
N LYS A 437 -14.60 12.10 -5.25
CA LYS A 437 -14.53 12.93 -4.04
C LYS A 437 -15.25 12.21 -2.91
N GLU A 438 -14.60 12.15 -1.75
CA GLU A 438 -15.18 11.64 -0.52
C GLU A 438 -14.81 12.58 0.62
N LEU A 439 -15.80 12.94 1.45
CA LEU A 439 -15.57 13.91 2.50
C LEU A 439 -14.59 13.34 3.55
N PRO A 440 -13.57 14.10 3.97
CA PRO A 440 -12.65 13.69 5.02
C PRO A 440 -13.37 13.29 6.32
N SER A 441 -13.05 12.11 6.84
CA SER A 441 -13.59 11.58 8.09
C SER A 441 -12.53 10.78 8.85
N ALA A 442 -12.53 10.94 10.16
CA ALA A 442 -11.76 10.14 11.10
C ALA A 442 -12.53 9.92 12.40
N LYS A 443 -12.18 8.86 13.12
CA LYS A 443 -12.82 8.50 14.38
C LYS A 443 -11.80 8.02 15.39
N VAL A 444 -12.05 8.33 16.65
CA VAL A 444 -11.35 7.76 17.81
C VAL A 444 -12.37 6.97 18.60
N VAL A 445 -11.99 5.79 19.09
CA VAL A 445 -12.76 5.05 20.09
C VAL A 445 -11.89 4.83 21.31
N ILE A 446 -12.44 5.02 22.50
CA ILE A 446 -11.73 4.89 23.78
C ILE A 446 -12.39 3.79 24.60
N THR A 447 -11.58 2.94 25.24
CA THR A 447 -12.06 1.78 25.98
C THR A 447 -11.22 1.51 27.22
N GLU A 448 -11.86 0.91 28.23
CA GLU A 448 -11.18 0.16 29.29
C GLU A 448 -10.96 -1.30 28.78
N ASP A 449 -10.74 -2.26 29.69
CA ASP A 449 -10.64 -3.69 29.38
C ASP A 449 -11.91 -4.17 28.63
N ALA A 450 -11.71 -4.70 27.43
CA ALA A 450 -12.74 -5.17 26.51
C ALA A 450 -12.65 -6.69 26.23
N ASN A 451 -11.65 -7.38 26.79
CA ASN A 451 -11.44 -8.82 26.62
C ASN A 451 -11.48 -9.64 27.93
N ALA A 452 -11.68 -8.95 29.07
CA ALA A 452 -11.75 -9.49 30.43
C ALA A 452 -10.46 -10.14 30.94
N ASP A 453 -9.29 -9.73 30.45
CA ASP A 453 -7.97 -10.20 30.92
C ASP A 453 -7.38 -9.36 32.07
N LYS A 454 -8.08 -8.27 32.47
CA LYS A 454 -7.74 -7.32 33.54
C LYS A 454 -6.50 -6.48 33.24
N LYS A 455 -6.12 -6.35 31.98
CA LYS A 455 -5.13 -5.40 31.46
C LYS A 455 -5.81 -4.54 30.42
N VAL A 456 -5.16 -3.44 30.09
CA VAL A 456 -5.61 -2.56 29.00
C VAL A 456 -4.44 -2.39 28.06
N ASP A 457 -4.61 -2.85 26.82
CA ASP A 457 -3.60 -2.74 25.77
C ASP A 457 -4.25 -2.49 24.39
N TRP A 458 -3.45 -2.58 23.33
CA TRP A 458 -3.92 -2.35 21.96
C TRP A 458 -5.02 -3.33 21.52
N GLN A 459 -5.13 -4.53 22.12
CA GLN A 459 -6.15 -5.51 21.78
C GLN A 459 -7.54 -5.03 22.20
N ASP A 460 -7.67 -4.36 23.35
CA ASP A 460 -8.91 -3.72 23.77
C ASP A 460 -9.30 -2.63 22.78
N GLY A 461 -8.31 -1.80 22.42
CA GLY A 461 -8.43 -0.80 21.36
C GLY A 461 -8.92 -1.41 20.05
N ALA A 462 -8.35 -2.54 19.63
CA ALA A 462 -8.72 -3.26 18.41
C ALA A 462 -10.13 -3.88 18.47
N ILE A 463 -10.58 -4.35 19.64
CA ILE A 463 -11.96 -4.81 19.83
C ILE A 463 -12.94 -3.65 19.64
N ALA A 464 -12.68 -2.53 20.29
CA ALA A 464 -13.52 -1.34 20.18
C ALA A 464 -13.48 -0.72 18.76
N TYR A 465 -12.31 -0.78 18.09
CA TYR A 465 -12.06 -0.25 16.75
C TYR A 465 -13.03 -0.78 15.69
N ARG A 466 -13.48 -2.03 15.82
CA ARG A 466 -14.45 -2.64 14.90
C ARG A 466 -15.75 -1.85 14.76
N SER A 467 -16.11 -1.04 15.77
CA SER A 467 -17.31 -0.19 15.75
C SER A 467 -17.15 1.11 14.95
N ILE A 468 -15.92 1.53 14.65
CA ILE A 468 -15.64 2.79 13.95
C ILE A 468 -15.02 2.59 12.56
N MET A 469 -14.41 1.43 12.29
CA MET A 469 -13.68 1.15 11.06
C MET A 469 -14.57 1.01 9.82
N ASN A 470 -13.97 1.18 8.64
CA ASN A 470 -14.57 0.75 7.38
C ASN A 470 -14.64 -0.79 7.32
N ASN A 471 -15.61 -1.30 6.56
CA ASN A 471 -15.77 -2.72 6.34
C ASN A 471 -15.86 -2.99 4.83
N PRO A 472 -14.96 -3.82 4.25
CA PRO A 472 -15.00 -4.16 2.82
C PRO A 472 -16.38 -4.66 2.38
N LYS A 473 -16.95 -4.13 1.30
CA LYS A 473 -18.32 -4.49 0.90
C LYS A 473 -18.47 -5.99 0.64
N GLY A 474 -19.38 -6.64 1.35
CA GLY A 474 -19.66 -8.07 1.23
C GLY A 474 -18.73 -8.97 2.05
N TRP A 475 -17.96 -8.41 2.98
CA TRP A 475 -17.10 -9.16 3.92
C TRP A 475 -17.86 -10.24 4.69
N GLU A 476 -19.15 -10.06 4.96
CA GLU A 476 -19.97 -10.99 5.74
C GLU A 476 -20.07 -12.37 5.10
N LYS A 477 -19.91 -12.45 3.76
CA LYS A 477 -19.96 -13.70 3.00
C LYS A 477 -18.68 -14.52 3.12
N VAL A 478 -17.54 -13.88 3.43
CA VAL A 478 -16.21 -14.51 3.34
C VAL A 478 -16.13 -15.79 4.18
N LYS A 479 -16.67 -15.76 5.40
CA LYS A 479 -16.66 -16.90 6.33
C LYS A 479 -17.34 -18.17 5.78
N ASP A 480 -18.29 -18.00 4.86
CA ASP A 480 -19.11 -19.09 4.31
C ASP A 480 -18.59 -19.57 2.94
N ILE A 481 -17.56 -18.91 2.38
CA ILE A 481 -16.93 -19.31 1.11
C ILE A 481 -15.71 -20.18 1.42
N THR A 482 -15.93 -21.48 1.61
CA THR A 482 -14.86 -22.43 1.90
C THR A 482 -14.11 -22.88 0.65
N ALA A 483 -14.83 -23.14 -0.44
CA ALA A 483 -14.27 -23.78 -1.63
C ALA A 483 -14.09 -22.79 -2.81
N TYR A 484 -13.07 -21.92 -2.72
CA TYR A 484 -12.65 -21.11 -3.86
C TYR A 484 -12.05 -21.97 -4.97
N ARG A 485 -12.35 -21.64 -6.23
CA ARG A 485 -11.72 -22.24 -7.42
C ARG A 485 -11.84 -21.34 -8.65
N ILE A 486 -11.04 -21.65 -9.67
CA ILE A 486 -11.12 -21.03 -10.99
C ILE A 486 -11.75 -22.01 -11.99
N ALA A 487 -12.72 -21.55 -12.77
CA ALA A 487 -13.19 -22.23 -13.98
C ALA A 487 -12.72 -21.40 -15.18
N MET A 488 -11.86 -21.99 -16.03
CA MET A 488 -11.09 -21.24 -17.01
C MET A 488 -11.52 -21.55 -18.45
N ASN A 489 -11.65 -20.51 -19.27
CA ASN A 489 -11.73 -20.61 -20.73
C ASN A 489 -10.60 -19.79 -21.37
N PHE A 490 -10.12 -20.21 -22.53
CA PHE A 490 -8.99 -19.58 -23.21
C PHE A 490 -8.96 -19.91 -24.70
N GLY A 491 -8.64 -18.93 -25.56
CA GLY A 491 -8.30 -19.14 -26.97
C GLY A 491 -9.39 -19.82 -27.82
N SER A 492 -10.64 -19.38 -27.68
CA SER A 492 -11.81 -19.86 -28.46
C SER A 492 -12.27 -21.31 -28.18
N GLN A 493 -11.63 -22.00 -27.24
CA GLN A 493 -11.81 -23.45 -27.02
C GLN A 493 -13.08 -23.82 -26.26
N ALA A 494 -13.67 -22.90 -25.49
CA ALA A 494 -14.84 -23.15 -24.64
C ALA A 494 -14.66 -24.37 -23.70
N GLN A 495 -13.50 -24.45 -23.01
CA GLN A 495 -13.12 -25.56 -22.13
C GLN A 495 -14.07 -25.76 -20.95
N ASN A 496 -14.66 -24.69 -20.43
CA ASN A 496 -15.57 -24.69 -19.30
C ASN A 496 -16.83 -23.84 -19.60
N PRO A 497 -17.79 -24.37 -20.38
CA PRO A 497 -19.06 -23.69 -20.61
C PRO A 497 -19.80 -23.40 -19.30
N PHE A 498 -20.63 -22.35 -19.27
CA PHE A 498 -21.27 -21.90 -18.03
C PHE A 498 -22.13 -22.99 -17.38
N LEU A 499 -22.97 -23.68 -18.15
CA LEU A 499 -23.82 -24.75 -17.60
C LEU A 499 -23.01 -25.97 -17.14
N MET A 500 -21.85 -26.25 -17.75
CA MET A 500 -20.97 -27.33 -17.28
C MET A 500 -20.36 -26.98 -15.91
N THR A 501 -20.07 -25.70 -15.67
CA THR A 501 -19.57 -25.23 -14.36
C THR A 501 -20.58 -25.52 -13.24
N LEU A 502 -21.88 -25.50 -13.52
CA LEU A 502 -22.93 -25.85 -12.56
C LEU A 502 -22.83 -27.31 -12.09
N ASP A 503 -22.41 -28.24 -12.97
CA ASP A 503 -22.22 -29.63 -12.56
C ASP A 503 -20.99 -29.78 -11.66
N GLY A 504 -19.94 -28.99 -11.90
CA GLY A 504 -18.83 -28.83 -10.95
C GLY A 504 -19.29 -28.31 -9.58
N ILE A 505 -20.20 -27.33 -9.56
CA ILE A 505 -20.82 -26.82 -8.32
C ILE A 505 -21.58 -27.92 -7.58
N LYS A 506 -22.44 -28.68 -8.27
CA LYS A 506 -23.18 -29.80 -7.67
C LYS A 506 -22.25 -30.89 -7.15
N LYS A 507 -21.19 -31.20 -7.89
CA LYS A 507 -20.20 -32.21 -7.50
C LYS A 507 -19.50 -31.84 -6.20
N ILE A 508 -19.02 -30.59 -6.09
CA ILE A 508 -18.39 -30.10 -4.84
C ILE A 508 -19.42 -30.06 -3.72
N ASN A 509 -20.65 -29.59 -3.97
CA ASN A 509 -21.70 -29.58 -2.96
C ASN A 509 -21.97 -30.97 -2.36
N LEU A 510 -22.02 -32.02 -3.18
CA LEU A 510 -22.17 -33.40 -2.70
C LEU A 510 -20.97 -33.85 -1.86
N HIS A 511 -19.76 -33.49 -2.29
CA HIS A 511 -18.52 -33.91 -1.61
C HIS A 511 -18.34 -33.19 -0.27
N THR A 512 -18.75 -31.93 -0.19
CA THR A 512 -18.56 -31.07 0.99
C THR A 512 -19.81 -30.96 1.85
N ASP A 513 -20.84 -31.76 1.59
CA ASP A 513 -22.13 -31.71 2.29
C ASP A 513 -22.72 -30.29 2.40
N GLY A 514 -22.63 -29.54 1.30
CA GLY A 514 -23.24 -28.21 1.20
C GLY A 514 -22.41 -27.04 1.74
N LEU A 515 -21.11 -27.21 2.02
CA LEU A 515 -20.24 -26.04 2.28
C LEU A 515 -20.25 -25.05 1.09
N GLY A 516 -20.23 -23.75 1.39
CA GLY A 516 -20.30 -22.68 0.39
C GLY A 516 -19.06 -22.59 -0.50
N GLN A 517 -19.24 -22.03 -1.70
CA GLN A 517 -18.27 -22.09 -2.78
C GLN A 517 -18.04 -20.71 -3.40
N GLY A 518 -16.82 -20.47 -3.88
CA GLY A 518 -16.45 -19.26 -4.62
C GLY A 518 -15.90 -19.65 -5.99
N VAL A 519 -16.60 -19.36 -7.06
CA VAL A 519 -16.18 -19.77 -8.42
C VAL A 519 -15.81 -18.55 -9.23
N LEU A 520 -14.51 -18.37 -9.48
CA LEU A 520 -13.97 -17.33 -10.33
C LEU A 520 -13.97 -17.80 -11.80
N LEU A 521 -14.75 -17.11 -12.64
CA LEU A 521 -14.86 -17.37 -14.07
C LEU A 521 -13.76 -16.60 -14.81
N LYS A 522 -12.60 -17.24 -14.97
CA LYS A 522 -11.45 -16.69 -15.70
C LYS A 522 -11.65 -16.95 -17.20
N GLY A 523 -11.84 -15.88 -17.98
CA GLY A 523 -12.25 -15.99 -19.38
C GLY A 523 -13.75 -16.14 -19.59
N TYR A 524 -14.58 -15.51 -18.75
CA TYR A 524 -16.04 -15.48 -18.94
C TYR A 524 -16.49 -14.70 -20.20
N GLY A 525 -15.63 -13.82 -20.72
CA GLY A 525 -15.92 -12.91 -21.82
C GLY A 525 -15.06 -13.18 -23.04
N SER A 526 -15.45 -12.61 -24.20
CA SER A 526 -14.73 -12.76 -25.47
C SER A 526 -14.49 -14.23 -25.82
N GLU A 527 -13.27 -14.56 -26.28
CA GLU A 527 -12.79 -15.90 -26.63
C GLU A 527 -12.12 -16.62 -25.44
N GLY A 528 -12.09 -16.01 -24.25
CA GLY A 528 -11.48 -16.57 -23.03
C GLY A 528 -10.60 -15.57 -22.27
N HIS A 529 -9.76 -16.09 -21.38
CA HIS A 529 -8.78 -15.31 -20.63
C HIS A 529 -7.78 -14.64 -21.59
N ASP A 530 -7.38 -13.41 -21.26
CA ASP A 530 -6.48 -12.58 -22.06
C ASP A 530 -6.96 -12.36 -23.50
N SER A 531 -8.28 -12.18 -23.64
CA SER A 531 -8.95 -11.81 -24.91
C SER A 531 -10.01 -10.74 -24.66
N GLY A 532 -10.14 -9.80 -25.59
CA GLY A 532 -11.20 -8.77 -25.60
C GLY A 532 -11.23 -7.83 -24.40
N HIS A 533 -10.10 -7.64 -23.71
CA HIS A 533 -10.04 -6.84 -22.50
C HIS A 533 -10.56 -5.40 -22.65
N LEU A 534 -11.07 -4.94 -21.50
CA LEU A 534 -11.95 -3.80 -21.20
C LEU A 534 -13.43 -3.96 -21.52
N ASN A 535 -13.85 -4.79 -22.48
CA ASN A 535 -15.28 -4.94 -22.80
C ASN A 535 -15.98 -5.91 -21.84
N TYR A 536 -16.18 -5.48 -20.60
CA TYR A 536 -16.74 -6.33 -19.55
C TYR A 536 -18.13 -6.88 -19.89
N ALA A 537 -18.93 -6.15 -20.65
CA ALA A 537 -20.25 -6.62 -21.06
C ALA A 537 -20.20 -7.72 -22.14
N ASP A 538 -19.05 -8.04 -22.75
CA ASP A 538 -18.97 -9.06 -23.81
C ASP A 538 -18.84 -10.49 -23.28
N ILE A 539 -19.91 -10.98 -22.66
CA ILE A 539 -20.03 -12.37 -22.19
C ILE A 539 -19.84 -13.34 -23.37
N GLY A 540 -18.92 -14.31 -23.20
CA GLY A 540 -18.45 -15.20 -24.26
C GLY A 540 -19.57 -16.05 -24.86
N LYS A 541 -19.74 -15.94 -26.18
CA LYS A 541 -20.85 -16.61 -26.89
C LYS A 541 -20.65 -18.13 -26.98
N ARG A 542 -19.42 -18.58 -27.20
CA ARG A 542 -19.08 -20.01 -27.37
C ARG A 542 -19.29 -20.84 -26.11
N ILE A 543 -19.32 -20.20 -24.94
CA ILE A 543 -19.52 -20.85 -23.64
C ILE A 543 -20.96 -20.74 -23.12
N GLY A 544 -21.89 -20.27 -23.97
CA GLY A 544 -23.34 -20.19 -23.68
C GLY A 544 -23.90 -18.77 -23.61
N GLY A 545 -23.06 -17.74 -23.67
CA GLY A 545 -23.51 -16.35 -23.65
C GLY A 545 -24.20 -15.93 -22.35
N VAL A 546 -24.96 -14.83 -22.41
CA VAL A 546 -25.62 -14.24 -21.23
C VAL A 546 -26.74 -15.10 -20.66
N GLU A 547 -27.42 -15.89 -21.50
CA GLU A 547 -28.53 -16.75 -21.10
C GLU A 547 -28.06 -17.84 -20.14
N ASP A 548 -27.01 -18.55 -20.52
CA ASP A 548 -26.42 -19.60 -19.69
C ASP A 548 -25.72 -19.04 -18.48
N PHE A 549 -25.08 -17.86 -18.58
CA PHE A 549 -24.46 -17.24 -17.43
C PHE A 549 -25.51 -16.84 -16.37
N LYS A 550 -26.63 -16.23 -16.76
CA LYS A 550 -27.74 -15.94 -15.85
C LYS A 550 -28.33 -17.21 -15.24
N THR A 551 -28.47 -18.27 -16.05
CA THR A 551 -28.94 -19.57 -15.57
C THR A 551 -28.00 -20.19 -14.54
N LEU A 552 -26.69 -20.10 -14.78
CA LEU A 552 -25.66 -20.53 -13.84
C LEU A 552 -25.78 -19.76 -12.52
N ILE A 553 -25.87 -18.43 -12.57
CA ILE A 553 -26.05 -17.58 -11.38
C ILE A 553 -27.27 -18.00 -10.56
N GLU A 554 -28.42 -18.13 -11.22
CA GLU A 554 -29.66 -18.44 -10.51
C GLU A 554 -29.62 -19.84 -9.87
N LYS A 555 -29.15 -20.84 -10.61
CA LYS A 555 -29.09 -22.23 -10.10
C LYS A 555 -27.98 -22.44 -9.08
N ALA A 556 -26.89 -21.66 -9.13
CA ALA A 556 -25.79 -21.75 -8.18
C ALA A 556 -26.20 -21.40 -6.74
N LYS A 557 -27.18 -20.50 -6.56
CA LYS A 557 -27.69 -20.07 -5.24
C LYS A 557 -28.13 -21.25 -4.36
N LYS A 558 -28.78 -22.25 -4.96
CA LYS A 558 -29.26 -23.45 -4.24
C LYS A 558 -28.14 -24.23 -3.53
N TYR A 559 -26.90 -24.06 -3.97
CA TYR A 559 -25.73 -24.79 -3.49
C TYR A 559 -24.74 -23.89 -2.75
N GLY A 560 -25.16 -22.68 -2.33
CA GLY A 560 -24.28 -21.71 -1.68
C GLY A 560 -23.08 -21.31 -2.54
N ALA A 561 -23.21 -21.36 -3.87
CA ALA A 561 -22.11 -21.07 -4.78
C ALA A 561 -22.17 -19.61 -5.27
N HIS A 562 -21.17 -18.84 -4.86
CA HIS A 562 -20.96 -17.44 -5.21
C HIS A 562 -20.08 -17.36 -6.45
N LEU A 563 -20.56 -16.67 -7.49
CA LEU A 563 -19.83 -16.54 -8.75
C LEU A 563 -19.18 -15.17 -8.83
N GLY A 564 -17.94 -15.15 -9.30
CA GLY A 564 -17.25 -13.93 -9.67
C GLY A 564 -16.63 -14.04 -11.05
N ILE A 565 -16.27 -12.90 -11.61
CA ILE A 565 -15.62 -12.82 -12.92
C ILE A 565 -14.24 -12.20 -12.79
N HIS A 566 -13.35 -12.65 -13.67
CA HIS A 566 -12.04 -12.08 -13.86
C HIS A 566 -12.10 -10.97 -14.90
N VAL A 567 -11.59 -9.80 -14.56
CA VAL A 567 -11.49 -8.63 -15.45
C VAL A 567 -10.11 -8.01 -15.36
N ASN A 568 -9.78 -7.18 -16.34
CA ASN A 568 -8.54 -6.41 -16.39
C ASN A 568 -8.90 -4.92 -16.62
N ALA A 569 -8.27 -4.03 -15.87
CA ALA A 569 -8.41 -2.58 -15.98
C ALA A 569 -7.07 -1.89 -16.25
N SER A 570 -6.10 -2.65 -16.76
CA SER A 570 -4.71 -2.22 -16.93
C SER A 570 -4.17 -2.44 -18.34
N GLU A 571 -4.71 -3.38 -19.10
CA GLU A 571 -4.33 -3.62 -20.49
C GLU A 571 -5.52 -3.95 -21.39
N THR A 572 -5.30 -3.87 -22.70
CA THR A 572 -6.30 -4.15 -23.72
C THR A 572 -5.66 -4.72 -24.98
N TYR A 573 -6.49 -5.33 -25.84
CA TYR A 573 -6.09 -5.94 -27.11
C TYR A 573 -6.87 -5.31 -28.28
N PRO A 574 -6.28 -5.27 -29.50
CA PRO A 574 -6.90 -4.66 -30.67
C PRO A 574 -8.32 -5.16 -31.00
N GLU A 575 -8.66 -6.41 -30.64
CA GLU A 575 -9.99 -6.99 -30.87
C GLU A 575 -11.12 -6.37 -30.02
N SER A 576 -10.79 -5.66 -28.93
CA SER A 576 -11.78 -5.12 -28.00
C SER A 576 -12.53 -3.92 -28.59
N LYS A 577 -13.85 -3.86 -28.32
CA LYS A 577 -14.70 -2.69 -28.65
C LYS A 577 -14.15 -1.38 -28.08
N TYR A 578 -13.52 -1.43 -26.90
CA TYR A 578 -13.01 -0.25 -26.20
C TYR A 578 -11.53 0.02 -26.51
N PHE A 579 -10.91 -0.75 -27.40
CA PHE A 579 -9.59 -0.43 -27.91
C PHE A 579 -9.65 0.85 -28.74
N ASN A 580 -8.96 1.89 -28.26
CA ASN A 580 -8.89 3.17 -28.95
C ASN A 580 -7.60 3.89 -28.58
N GLU A 581 -6.92 4.53 -29.52
CA GLU A 581 -5.61 5.16 -29.27
C GLU A 581 -5.60 6.09 -28.05
N LYS A 582 -6.70 6.79 -27.77
CA LYS A 582 -6.77 7.75 -26.66
C LYS A 582 -6.64 7.10 -25.28
N ILE A 583 -7.08 5.83 -25.13
CA ILE A 583 -7.02 5.11 -23.85
C ILE A 583 -5.66 4.44 -23.64
N LEU A 584 -4.85 4.30 -24.69
CA LEU A 584 -3.59 3.57 -24.64
C LEU A 584 -2.53 4.39 -23.92
N ARG A 585 -1.82 3.74 -23.00
CA ARG A 585 -0.67 4.35 -22.32
C ARG A 585 0.49 4.49 -23.30
N LYS A 586 1.13 5.65 -23.28
CA LYS A 586 2.34 5.95 -24.04
C LYS A 586 3.49 6.27 -23.09
N ASN A 587 4.70 5.87 -23.46
CA ASN A 587 5.94 6.26 -22.81
C ASN A 587 6.23 7.75 -23.09
N PRO A 588 7.18 8.37 -22.36
CA PRO A 588 7.53 9.78 -22.57
C PRO A 588 7.96 10.13 -24.01
N ASP A 589 8.53 9.18 -24.74
CA ASP A 589 8.93 9.35 -26.15
C ASP A 589 7.78 9.21 -27.16
N GLY A 590 6.56 8.93 -26.68
CA GLY A 590 5.37 8.74 -27.49
C GLY A 590 5.15 7.31 -28.00
N SER A 591 6.08 6.39 -27.74
CA SER A 591 5.89 4.96 -28.05
C SER A 591 4.81 4.34 -27.15
N TYR A 592 4.13 3.28 -27.61
CA TYR A 592 3.16 2.57 -26.78
C TYR A 592 3.85 1.85 -25.62
N SER A 593 3.20 1.89 -24.45
CA SER A 593 3.57 1.03 -23.33
C SER A 593 2.95 -0.34 -23.57
N TYR A 594 3.72 -1.25 -24.16
CA TYR A 594 3.26 -2.61 -24.45
C TYR A 594 3.08 -3.41 -23.15
N GLY A 595 1.99 -4.19 -23.10
CA GLY A 595 1.69 -5.14 -22.04
C GLY A 595 2.13 -6.56 -22.40
N TRP A 596 1.38 -7.56 -21.95
CA TRP A 596 1.73 -8.96 -22.18
C TRP A 596 1.48 -9.39 -23.64
N ASN A 597 2.36 -10.25 -24.17
CA ASN A 597 2.18 -10.87 -25.49
C ASN A 597 1.98 -12.36 -25.32
N TRP A 598 0.80 -12.87 -25.70
CA TRP A 598 0.48 -14.28 -25.54
C TRP A 598 -0.39 -14.84 -26.66
N LEU A 599 -1.68 -14.48 -26.73
CA LEU A 599 -2.51 -14.70 -27.93
C LEU A 599 -2.19 -13.63 -28.97
N ASP A 600 -2.28 -12.39 -28.53
CA ASP A 600 -1.92 -11.19 -29.26
C ASP A 600 -1.09 -10.28 -28.34
N GLN A 601 -0.37 -9.32 -28.94
CA GLN A 601 0.37 -8.32 -28.18
C GLN A 601 -0.60 -7.30 -27.57
N GLY A 602 -0.73 -7.32 -26.24
CA GLY A 602 -1.50 -6.34 -25.49
C GLY A 602 -0.79 -4.99 -25.41
N ILE A 603 -1.57 -3.93 -25.24
CA ILE A 603 -1.09 -2.58 -24.94
C ILE A 603 -1.69 -2.14 -23.60
N ASN A 604 -0.85 -1.63 -22.70
CA ASN A 604 -1.32 -1.08 -21.44
C ASN A 604 -2.23 0.13 -21.68
N ILE A 605 -3.20 0.35 -20.81
CA ILE A 605 -4.05 1.54 -20.83
C ILE A 605 -3.62 2.56 -19.77
N ASP A 606 -3.98 3.82 -19.98
CA ASP A 606 -3.79 4.86 -18.99
C ASP A 606 -5.01 4.90 -18.06
N ALA A 607 -4.88 4.35 -16.85
CA ALA A 607 -6.01 4.19 -15.93
C ALA A 607 -6.56 5.53 -15.41
N ALA A 608 -5.71 6.55 -15.30
CA ALA A 608 -6.13 7.89 -14.93
C ALA A 608 -6.93 8.53 -16.08
N TYR A 609 -6.46 8.39 -17.33
CA TYR A 609 -7.26 8.77 -18.48
C TYR A 609 -8.60 8.03 -18.49
N ASP A 610 -8.61 6.71 -18.31
CA ASP A 610 -9.82 5.90 -18.35
C ASP A 610 -10.85 6.33 -17.30
N LEU A 611 -10.40 6.59 -16.06
CA LEU A 611 -11.23 7.17 -15.00
C LEU A 611 -11.85 8.52 -15.41
N ALA A 612 -11.04 9.43 -15.96
CA ALA A 612 -11.51 10.75 -16.38
C ALA A 612 -12.46 10.69 -17.60
N HIS A 613 -12.49 9.59 -18.35
CA HIS A 613 -13.21 9.47 -19.63
C HIS A 613 -14.28 8.36 -19.62
N GLY A 614 -14.84 8.06 -18.46
CA GLY A 614 -16.08 7.28 -18.35
C GLY A 614 -15.91 5.78 -18.16
N ARG A 615 -14.83 5.32 -17.52
CA ARG A 615 -14.66 3.92 -17.09
C ARG A 615 -15.91 3.33 -16.42
N LEU A 616 -16.58 4.11 -15.57
CA LEU A 616 -17.80 3.70 -14.85
C LEU A 616 -18.87 3.11 -15.78
N ALA A 617 -19.05 3.66 -16.97
CA ALA A 617 -20.06 3.20 -17.92
C ALA A 617 -19.86 1.74 -18.35
N ARG A 618 -18.61 1.24 -18.37
CA ARG A 618 -18.34 -0.17 -18.71
C ARG A 618 -18.79 -1.13 -17.61
N TRP A 619 -18.72 -0.73 -16.34
CA TRP A 619 -19.27 -1.49 -15.24
C TRP A 619 -20.81 -1.50 -15.27
N GLU A 620 -21.41 -0.34 -15.59
CA GLU A 620 -22.85 -0.20 -15.73
C GLU A 620 -23.39 -1.02 -16.92
N ASP A 621 -22.67 -1.07 -18.05
CA ASP A 621 -23.00 -1.93 -19.19
C ASP A 621 -23.03 -3.42 -18.80
N LEU A 622 -22.01 -3.88 -18.07
CA LEU A 622 -21.99 -5.26 -17.54
C LEU A 622 -23.16 -5.48 -16.59
N LYS A 623 -23.40 -4.56 -15.65
CA LYS A 623 -24.50 -4.66 -14.68
C LYS A 623 -25.85 -4.73 -15.38
N LYS A 624 -26.09 -3.89 -16.38
CA LYS A 624 -27.31 -3.88 -17.19
C LYS A 624 -27.51 -5.18 -17.95
N LYS A 625 -26.44 -5.75 -18.51
CA LYS A 625 -26.52 -7.00 -19.27
C LYS A 625 -26.75 -8.22 -18.37
N LEU A 626 -26.03 -8.30 -17.25
CA LEU A 626 -26.02 -9.47 -16.36
C LEU A 626 -27.14 -9.44 -15.31
N GLY A 627 -27.52 -8.26 -14.82
CA GLY A 627 -28.50 -8.09 -13.73
C GLY A 627 -27.91 -8.31 -12.34
N ASP A 628 -28.74 -8.78 -11.42
CA ASP A 628 -28.36 -9.14 -10.05
C ASP A 628 -27.88 -10.58 -9.94
N GLY A 629 -27.15 -10.89 -8.86
CA GLY A 629 -26.78 -12.26 -8.47
C GLY A 629 -25.31 -12.61 -8.62
N LEU A 630 -24.54 -11.86 -9.40
CA LEU A 630 -23.07 -11.96 -9.36
C LEU A 630 -22.55 -11.50 -7.99
N ASP A 631 -21.58 -12.22 -7.42
CA ASP A 631 -21.03 -11.90 -6.10
C ASP A 631 -19.85 -10.93 -6.17
N PHE A 632 -18.79 -11.26 -6.92
CA PHE A 632 -17.53 -10.53 -6.86
C PHE A 632 -16.90 -10.24 -8.22
N ILE A 633 -16.12 -9.16 -8.27
CA ILE A 633 -15.21 -8.84 -9.38
C ILE A 633 -13.79 -9.06 -8.88
N TYR A 634 -13.06 -9.93 -9.58
CA TYR A 634 -11.62 -10.07 -9.43
C TYR A 634 -10.93 -9.23 -10.50
N VAL A 635 -10.22 -8.17 -10.08
CA VAL A 635 -9.43 -7.33 -10.97
C VAL A 635 -8.00 -7.87 -10.98
N ASP A 636 -7.56 -8.37 -12.13
CA ASP A 636 -6.20 -8.85 -12.34
C ASP A 636 -5.24 -7.68 -12.58
N VAL A 637 -3.93 -7.92 -12.38
CA VAL A 637 -2.82 -7.02 -12.74
C VAL A 637 -2.71 -5.75 -11.88
N TRP A 638 -3.84 -5.11 -11.60
CA TRP A 638 -3.93 -3.83 -10.89
C TRP A 638 -3.14 -3.83 -9.58
N GLY A 639 -2.13 -2.95 -9.50
CA GLY A 639 -1.16 -2.87 -8.40
C GLY A 639 0.29 -2.97 -8.88
N ASN A 640 0.54 -3.51 -10.08
CA ASN A 640 1.90 -3.63 -10.62
C ASN A 640 2.38 -2.41 -11.45
N GLY A 641 1.53 -1.39 -11.60
CA GLY A 641 1.86 -0.14 -12.30
C GLY A 641 1.76 -0.18 -13.83
N GLN A 642 1.28 -1.28 -14.43
CA GLN A 642 1.13 -1.37 -15.89
C GLN A 642 0.28 -0.23 -16.46
N SER A 643 -0.74 0.22 -15.73
CA SER A 643 -1.65 1.28 -16.17
C SER A 643 -1.40 2.66 -15.59
N GLY A 644 -0.25 2.84 -14.93
CA GLY A 644 0.09 4.06 -14.19
C GLY A 644 -0.19 3.91 -12.69
N ASP A 645 -0.78 4.94 -12.08
CA ASP A 645 -1.08 4.94 -10.65
C ASP A 645 -2.13 3.87 -10.30
N ASN A 646 -1.73 2.92 -9.45
CA ASN A 646 -2.58 1.89 -8.87
C ASN A 646 -2.52 1.90 -7.33
N GLY A 647 -2.10 3.02 -6.72
CA GLY A 647 -1.98 3.17 -5.27
C GLY A 647 -3.34 3.23 -4.56
N ALA A 648 -3.32 3.54 -3.26
CA ALA A 648 -4.49 3.52 -2.40
C ALA A 648 -5.69 4.31 -2.96
N TRP A 649 -5.50 5.59 -3.32
CA TRP A 649 -6.57 6.43 -3.85
C TRP A 649 -7.18 5.88 -5.15
N ALA A 650 -6.34 5.49 -6.11
CA ALA A 650 -6.82 4.98 -7.40
C ALA A 650 -7.58 3.66 -7.24
N THR A 651 -7.09 2.78 -6.35
CA THR A 651 -7.72 1.50 -6.03
C THR A 651 -9.06 1.69 -5.32
N HIS A 652 -9.14 2.60 -4.36
CA HIS A 652 -10.38 2.91 -3.66
C HIS A 652 -11.48 3.41 -4.61
N VAL A 653 -11.12 4.27 -5.56
CA VAL A 653 -12.04 4.73 -6.62
C VAL A 653 -12.52 3.56 -7.49
N LEU A 654 -11.62 2.68 -7.92
CA LEU A 654 -11.98 1.49 -8.70
C LEU A 654 -12.91 0.55 -7.91
N ALA A 655 -12.61 0.31 -6.63
CA ALA A 655 -13.45 -0.50 -5.76
C ALA A 655 -14.84 0.12 -5.58
N LYS A 656 -14.95 1.44 -5.43
CA LYS A 656 -16.25 2.16 -5.38
C LYS A 656 -17.07 1.98 -6.65
N GLU A 657 -16.45 2.06 -7.83
CA GLU A 657 -17.13 1.82 -9.12
C GLU A 657 -17.76 0.42 -9.17
N ILE A 658 -17.01 -0.59 -8.73
CA ILE A 658 -17.43 -2.00 -8.66
C ILE A 658 -18.51 -2.22 -7.60
N ASN A 659 -18.26 -1.73 -6.39
CA ASN A 659 -19.17 -1.85 -5.24
C ASN A 659 -20.50 -1.18 -5.51
N LYS A 660 -20.52 -0.06 -6.25
CA LYS A 660 -21.76 0.62 -6.65
C LYS A 660 -22.72 -0.29 -7.42
N GLN A 661 -22.20 -1.27 -8.16
CA GLN A 661 -23.00 -2.24 -8.93
C GLN A 661 -23.54 -3.40 -8.07
N GLY A 662 -23.16 -3.46 -6.79
CA GLY A 662 -23.53 -4.51 -5.85
C GLY A 662 -22.52 -5.65 -5.72
N TRP A 663 -21.34 -5.52 -6.32
CA TRP A 663 -20.31 -6.57 -6.33
C TRP A 663 -19.24 -6.34 -5.28
N ARG A 664 -18.77 -7.43 -4.69
CA ARG A 664 -17.60 -7.50 -3.80
C ARG A 664 -16.31 -7.34 -4.59
N PHE A 665 -15.28 -6.76 -3.98
CA PHE A 665 -13.98 -6.49 -4.62
C PHE A 665 -12.95 -7.55 -4.23
N ALA A 666 -12.16 -8.00 -5.22
CA ALA A 666 -11.04 -8.92 -5.09
C ALA A 666 -9.92 -8.53 -6.06
N ILE A 667 -8.68 -8.82 -5.69
CA ILE A 667 -7.48 -8.37 -6.42
C ILE A 667 -6.42 -9.48 -6.49
N GLU A 668 -5.44 -9.29 -7.37
CA GLU A 668 -4.33 -10.24 -7.54
C GLU A 668 -3.35 -10.23 -6.35
N TRP A 669 -2.80 -9.06 -6.04
CA TRP A 669 -1.64 -8.92 -5.15
C TRP A 669 -2.02 -8.95 -3.67
N GLY A 670 -1.15 -9.53 -2.82
CA GLY A 670 -1.31 -9.51 -1.36
C GLY A 670 -1.22 -8.11 -0.73
N HIS A 671 -0.57 -7.14 -1.39
CA HIS A 671 -0.41 -5.77 -0.92
C HIS A 671 -1.53 -4.81 -1.41
N GLY A 672 -2.36 -5.25 -2.35
CA GLY A 672 -3.30 -4.38 -3.07
C GLY A 672 -4.67 -4.31 -2.41
N GLY A 673 -5.33 -3.17 -2.52
CA GLY A 673 -6.74 -3.01 -2.16
C GLY A 673 -7.06 -3.23 -0.68
N GLU A 674 -6.13 -2.95 0.24
CA GLU A 674 -6.29 -3.26 1.67
C GLU A 674 -7.60 -2.73 2.27
N TYR A 675 -8.03 -1.54 1.83
CA TYR A 675 -9.24 -0.88 2.33
C TYR A 675 -10.57 -1.54 1.91
N ASP A 676 -10.61 -2.18 0.74
CA ASP A 676 -11.87 -2.57 0.06
C ASP A 676 -11.91 -4.04 -0.38
N SER A 677 -10.77 -4.70 -0.47
CA SER A 677 -10.65 -6.08 -0.97
C SER A 677 -11.06 -7.08 0.10
N THR A 678 -11.56 -8.22 -0.37
CA THR A 678 -12.00 -9.34 0.48
C THR A 678 -11.32 -10.66 0.08
N PHE A 679 -10.49 -10.64 -0.95
CA PHE A 679 -9.74 -11.79 -1.43
C PHE A 679 -8.51 -11.32 -2.21
N HIS A 680 -7.37 -11.91 -1.90
CA HIS A 680 -6.08 -11.64 -2.54
C HIS A 680 -5.54 -12.95 -3.10
N HIS A 681 -5.38 -13.06 -4.42
CA HIS A 681 -5.01 -14.32 -5.06
C HIS A 681 -3.65 -14.83 -4.57
N TRP A 682 -2.65 -13.96 -4.46
CA TRP A 682 -1.30 -14.33 -4.04
C TRP A 682 -1.18 -14.63 -2.53
N ALA A 683 -2.20 -14.27 -1.75
CA ALA A 683 -2.34 -14.75 -0.37
C ALA A 683 -3.00 -16.14 -0.32
N ALA A 684 -4.01 -16.38 -1.16
CA ALA A 684 -4.77 -17.62 -1.19
C ALA A 684 -3.98 -18.79 -1.82
N ASP A 685 -3.25 -18.53 -2.91
CA ASP A 685 -2.36 -19.52 -3.50
C ASP A 685 -0.95 -19.41 -2.90
N LEU A 686 -0.66 -20.35 -1.99
CA LEU A 686 0.60 -20.38 -1.25
C LEU A 686 1.81 -20.75 -2.12
N THR A 687 1.63 -21.18 -3.37
CA THR A 687 2.75 -21.53 -4.25
C THR A 687 3.35 -20.33 -5.00
N TYR A 688 2.56 -19.28 -5.25
CA TYR A 688 3.01 -18.12 -6.05
C TYR A 688 3.95 -17.16 -5.32
N GLY A 689 4.88 -16.53 -6.05
CA GLY A 689 5.60 -15.33 -5.60
C GLY A 689 6.67 -15.48 -4.52
N GLY A 690 6.78 -16.64 -3.85
CA GLY A 690 7.72 -16.83 -2.74
C GLY A 690 7.29 -16.13 -1.44
N TYR A 691 8.18 -16.12 -0.45
CA TYR A 691 7.86 -15.72 0.93
C TYR A 691 7.66 -14.21 1.15
N THR A 692 8.05 -13.36 0.19
CA THR A 692 7.89 -11.89 0.24
C THR A 692 6.64 -11.35 -0.45
N ASN A 693 5.84 -12.21 -1.06
CA ASN A 693 4.68 -11.79 -1.87
C ASN A 693 3.38 -12.48 -1.41
N LYS A 694 3.22 -12.70 -0.10
CA LYS A 694 2.08 -13.38 0.50
C LYS A 694 1.02 -12.42 1.03
N GLY A 695 0.12 -12.92 1.86
CA GLY A 695 -0.86 -12.09 2.58
C GLY A 695 -0.19 -11.11 3.55
N ILE A 696 -1.02 -10.30 4.19
CA ILE A 696 -0.61 -9.33 5.19
C ILE A 696 -0.03 -10.08 6.40
N ASN A 697 1.21 -9.78 6.78
CA ASN A 697 1.88 -10.30 7.96
C ASN A 697 1.84 -9.26 9.09
N SER A 698 0.72 -9.22 9.80
CA SER A 698 0.40 -8.32 10.91
C SER A 698 -0.61 -9.04 11.82
N ALA A 699 -0.40 -9.01 13.13
CA ALA A 699 -1.05 -9.88 14.13
C ALA A 699 -2.42 -9.40 14.61
#